data_AF-A0AAN7DQ24-F1
#
_entry.id   AF-A0AAN7DQ24-F1
#
_cell.length_a   1.000
_cell.length_b   1.000
_cell.length_c   1.000
_cell.angle_alpha   90.00
_cell.angle_beta   90.00
_cell.angle_gamma   90.00
#
_symmetry.space_group_name_H-M   'P 1'
#
loop_
_entity.id
_entity.type
_entity.pdbx_description
1 polymer ?
#
loop_
_entity_poly.entity_id
_entity_poly.type
_entity_poly.pdbx_seq_one_letter_code
_entity_poly.pdbx_strand_id
1 'polypeptide(L)'
;MSISSSELRRRKAKNAFSVMDHQQDDLKKHKQCVKPATHEATSSNDALIAFAMFIVSLPIRFKNLSHPNQVVFDEVHFGRQASYYITQKFFFDVHPPLAKMLIALVGWIAGYNGQFDFKEIGSEYPSSVPYTTIRALGTLLGCLVVPLAYLTIRNAGHSRIAGTMTALAICFGCACSSKWVGVFTTVTVGVSTLKQLWEILGNVRVTKRKYFIHFTARLTCLCIIPISIYVATFYAHFAILTKSGPGDTYMEIETQNELRGYDPVDTPVPITYGSLITMRHRETTGGYLHSHAANYVDGSGQQQVTLYPYRDENNWWRILKADVYEKDTHDLLGSDNTTYLEYVRNGDIVRLEHVATAPRKLHSHNVPAPVTDTDYHFEVSGYGFVNHTGDSNDFWRIQIDNNTAYPEAGQYLEARRSLFRLEHPNQDCHLYSTYERLPDWGFEQQEVSCIQEGIKSKIMWIIDETENPLLPADVDIEPEHRPGFVSKFIRLHYAMWNFNVGSVEAHPFQTRPYAWPVLRSGINYWVSDTAQIILLGNPLVYWSSTVAVFTFGIIFAFFQLRDKRGFHDQFNGKRAFFENSAGFFALGWVLHYVPFYYMDRQLFLQHYMPALYLAVLTLGVGIDLIFKRSPRIVKLVFAVIASACIVYTYYVYSPITYGEPWSVAGCEQATLLDSWDLNCAHYNADAPRRVTLNKSNEPNIMNIDQPIEQEVRLESEGGIVYVDGEGNRIPLEDVPEEYLVHDDDEEDEDIEQSDMKQKVEEYDDEDKDEDEDEEEDGPTEAPVFADPEPEFIDGKEVYGDDEDEDEYPKTIYGVDPEADEDEEPDPFPLKVRDIPNTIHV
;
A
#
# COMPACT_ATOMS: atom_id res chain seq x y z
N MET A 1 81.09 32.00 -43.67
CA MET A 1 80.11 33.00 -43.18
C MET A 1 79.62 32.54 -41.81
N SER A 2 80.19 33.10 -40.74
CA SER A 2 79.83 32.80 -39.36
C SER A 2 78.57 33.58 -38.98
N ILE A 3 77.45 32.89 -38.78
CA ILE A 3 76.26 33.49 -38.21
C ILE A 3 76.57 33.81 -36.74
N SER A 4 76.45 35.09 -36.38
CA SER A 4 76.71 35.58 -35.02
C SER A 4 75.76 34.90 -34.01
N SER A 5 76.25 34.60 -32.81
CA SER A 5 75.45 34.07 -31.69
C SER A 5 74.24 34.95 -31.35
N SER A 6 74.30 36.24 -31.68
CA SER A 6 73.19 37.19 -31.55
C SER A 6 72.06 36.94 -32.55
N GLU A 7 72.36 36.50 -33.78
CA GLU A 7 71.36 36.15 -34.80
C GLU A 7 70.69 34.81 -34.49
N LEU A 8 71.44 33.84 -33.96
CA LEU A 8 70.89 32.57 -33.48
C LEU A 8 69.96 32.77 -32.27
N ARG A 9 70.31 33.67 -31.34
CA ARG A 9 69.41 34.06 -30.23
C ARG A 9 68.18 34.81 -30.73
N ARG A 10 68.31 35.72 -31.72
CA ARG A 10 67.16 36.40 -32.33
C ARG A 10 66.24 35.44 -33.08
N ARG A 11 66.76 34.42 -33.76
CA ARG A 11 65.95 33.40 -34.43
C ARG A 11 65.26 32.46 -33.44
N LYS A 12 65.92 32.05 -32.35
CA LYS A 12 65.26 31.30 -31.26
C LYS A 12 64.19 32.14 -30.56
N ALA A 13 64.42 33.43 -30.34
CA ALA A 13 63.44 34.34 -29.76
C ALA A 13 62.25 34.60 -30.72
N LYS A 14 62.48 34.75 -32.02
CA LYS A 14 61.40 34.88 -33.02
C LYS A 14 60.58 33.59 -33.17
N ASN A 15 61.22 32.42 -33.14
CA ASN A 15 60.49 31.15 -33.16
C ASN A 15 59.73 30.90 -31.85
N ALA A 16 60.31 31.26 -30.69
CA ALA A 16 59.61 31.19 -29.41
C ALA A 16 58.42 32.16 -29.35
N PHE A 17 58.58 33.38 -29.88
CA PHE A 17 57.50 34.37 -29.96
C PHE A 17 56.41 33.93 -30.94
N SER A 18 56.76 33.34 -32.09
CA SER A 18 55.80 32.77 -33.05
C SER A 18 55.05 31.56 -32.50
N VAL A 19 55.71 30.69 -31.72
CA VAL A 19 55.06 29.56 -31.04
C VAL A 19 54.17 30.04 -29.90
N MET A 20 54.58 31.08 -29.16
CA MET A 20 53.73 31.71 -28.15
C MET A 20 52.55 32.43 -28.76
N ASP A 21 52.68 33.10 -29.91
CA ASP A 21 51.56 33.77 -30.59
C ASP A 21 50.59 32.75 -31.20
N HIS A 22 51.08 31.64 -31.75
CA HIS A 22 50.23 30.51 -32.17
C HIS A 22 49.55 29.82 -30.98
N GLN A 23 50.26 29.60 -29.86
CA GLN A 23 49.64 29.10 -28.63
C GLN A 23 48.66 30.10 -28.02
N GLN A 24 48.87 31.40 -28.20
CA GLN A 24 48.01 32.45 -27.65
C GLN A 24 46.79 32.70 -28.55
N ASP A 25 46.89 32.46 -29.86
CA ASP A 25 45.76 32.37 -30.79
C ASP A 25 45.01 31.04 -30.67
N ASP A 26 45.68 29.92 -30.37
CA ASP A 26 45.03 28.66 -30.02
C ASP A 26 44.40 28.73 -28.63
N LEU A 27 45.01 29.40 -27.65
CA LEU A 27 44.38 29.72 -26.35
C LEU A 27 43.27 30.75 -26.50
N LYS A 28 43.31 31.68 -27.46
CA LYS A 28 42.20 32.60 -27.76
C LYS A 28 41.07 31.87 -28.49
N LYS A 29 41.37 30.95 -29.42
CA LYS A 29 40.38 30.06 -30.06
C LYS A 29 39.80 29.04 -29.08
N HIS A 30 40.59 28.54 -28.12
CA HIS A 30 40.08 27.73 -27.00
C HIS A 30 39.32 28.56 -25.96
N LYS A 31 39.71 29.82 -25.70
CA LYS A 31 38.94 30.77 -24.87
C LYS A 31 37.69 31.31 -25.57
N GLN A 32 37.59 31.20 -26.89
CA GLN A 32 36.39 31.45 -27.68
C GLN A 32 35.51 30.20 -27.88
N CYS A 33 35.85 29.07 -27.26
CA CYS A 33 34.99 27.90 -27.25
C CYS A 33 34.16 27.89 -25.95
N VAL A 34 32.86 28.10 -26.12
CA VAL A 34 31.80 28.02 -25.12
C VAL A 34 31.90 29.09 -24.02
N LYS A 35 31.45 30.31 -24.35
CA LYS A 35 30.62 31.01 -23.35
C LYS A 35 29.50 30.01 -23.00
N PRO A 36 29.33 29.59 -21.74
CA PRO A 36 28.11 28.86 -21.38
C PRO A 36 26.98 29.74 -21.87
N ALA A 37 26.07 29.19 -22.67
CA ALA A 37 24.88 29.92 -23.07
C ALA A 37 24.28 30.47 -21.77
N THR A 38 24.35 31.79 -21.58
CA THR A 38 23.67 32.47 -20.49
C THR A 38 22.20 32.33 -20.82
N HIS A 39 21.60 31.23 -20.36
CA HIS A 39 20.19 30.96 -20.53
C HIS A 39 19.45 32.05 -19.76
N GLU A 40 18.72 32.88 -20.52
CA GLU A 40 17.91 33.98 -20.00
C GLU A 40 16.90 33.43 -18.98
N ALA A 41 16.67 34.20 -17.91
CA ALA A 41 15.60 33.98 -16.95
C ALA A 41 14.29 33.58 -17.65
N THR A 42 13.41 32.76 -17.01
CA THR A 42 12.01 32.68 -17.45
C THR A 42 11.52 34.09 -17.70
N SER A 43 11.31 34.40 -18.97
CA SER A 43 10.90 35.73 -19.37
C SER A 43 9.46 35.92 -18.90
N SER A 44 9.01 37.17 -18.75
CA SER A 44 7.57 37.43 -18.53
C SER A 44 6.70 36.74 -19.59
N ASN A 45 7.25 36.48 -20.78
CA ASN A 45 6.59 35.73 -21.84
C ASN A 45 6.44 34.23 -21.52
N ASP A 46 7.40 33.59 -20.85
CA ASP A 46 7.27 32.19 -20.43
C ASP A 46 6.19 32.00 -19.36
N ALA A 47 6.09 32.95 -18.43
CA ALA A 47 5.02 32.98 -17.44
C ALA A 47 3.65 33.22 -18.11
N LEU A 48 3.58 34.13 -19.08
CA LEU A 48 2.37 34.39 -19.86
C LEU A 48 1.92 33.17 -20.67
N ILE A 49 2.85 32.44 -21.30
CA ILE A 49 2.55 31.22 -22.06
C ILE A 49 2.07 30.11 -21.12
N ALA A 50 2.74 29.90 -19.99
CA ALA A 50 2.29 28.93 -18.98
C ALA A 50 0.88 29.27 -18.47
N PHE A 51 0.61 30.56 -18.20
CA PHE A 51 -0.72 31.01 -17.82
C PHE A 51 -1.76 30.78 -18.92
N ALA A 52 -1.42 31.08 -20.19
CA ALA A 52 -2.31 30.82 -21.32
C ALA A 52 -2.62 29.32 -21.48
N MET A 53 -1.62 28.44 -21.30
CA MET A 53 -1.83 26.98 -21.32
C MET A 53 -2.76 26.52 -20.19
N PHE A 54 -2.60 27.08 -18.99
CA PHE A 54 -3.53 26.83 -17.88
C PHE A 54 -4.96 27.22 -18.26
N ILE A 55 -5.16 28.42 -18.81
CA ILE A 55 -6.48 28.91 -19.23
C ILE A 55 -7.08 28.03 -20.34
N VAL A 56 -6.29 27.58 -21.32
CA VAL A 56 -6.76 26.67 -22.39
C VAL A 56 -7.12 25.29 -21.84
N SER A 57 -6.44 24.82 -20.79
CA SER A 57 -6.73 23.51 -20.19
C SER A 57 -8.03 23.47 -19.39
N LEU A 58 -8.48 24.61 -18.84
CA LEU A 58 -9.70 24.71 -18.03
C LEU A 58 -10.95 24.20 -18.76
N PRO A 59 -11.36 24.72 -19.94
CA PRO A 59 -12.58 24.27 -20.60
C PRO A 59 -12.50 22.81 -21.09
N ILE A 60 -11.30 22.27 -21.29
CA ILE A 60 -11.11 20.86 -21.63
C ILE A 60 -11.34 20.00 -20.39
N ARG A 61 -10.66 20.29 -19.29
CA ARG A 61 -10.70 19.44 -18.08
C ARG A 61 -12.00 19.59 -17.28
N PHE A 62 -12.61 20.78 -17.26
CA PHE A 62 -13.86 21.05 -16.52
C PHE A 62 -15.13 20.75 -17.33
N LYS A 63 -15.03 20.35 -18.60
CA LYS A 63 -16.20 19.99 -19.39
C LYS A 63 -16.94 18.85 -18.69
N ASN A 64 -18.24 19.05 -18.49
CA ASN A 64 -19.17 18.08 -17.92
C ASN A 64 -18.76 17.49 -16.55
N LEU A 65 -18.09 18.25 -15.69
CA LEU A 65 -17.55 17.75 -14.41
C LEU A 65 -18.61 17.18 -13.46
N SER A 66 -19.85 17.65 -13.56
CA SER A 66 -20.99 17.14 -12.78
C SER A 66 -21.56 15.82 -13.30
N HIS A 67 -21.15 15.37 -14.48
CA HIS A 67 -21.62 14.15 -15.10
C HIS A 67 -20.50 13.08 -15.08
N PRO A 68 -20.78 11.84 -14.69
CA PRO A 68 -22.04 11.35 -14.14
C PRO A 68 -22.27 11.87 -12.71
N ASN A 69 -23.53 12.04 -12.30
CA ASN A 69 -23.91 12.33 -10.91
C ASN A 69 -23.86 11.07 -10.01
N GLN A 70 -23.03 10.10 -10.38
CA GLN A 70 -22.88 8.81 -9.75
C GLN A 70 -21.43 8.56 -9.36
N VAL A 71 -21.22 7.69 -8.37
CA VAL A 71 -19.89 7.27 -7.93
C VAL A 71 -19.19 6.49 -9.05
N VAL A 72 -17.93 6.81 -9.32
CA VAL A 72 -17.09 6.13 -10.34
C VAL A 72 -15.99 5.26 -9.70
N PHE A 73 -15.29 4.48 -10.52
CA PHE A 73 -14.15 3.64 -10.12
C PHE A 73 -13.12 4.43 -9.30
N ASP A 74 -12.62 3.79 -8.23
CA ASP A 74 -11.76 4.36 -7.17
C ASP A 74 -12.38 5.55 -6.38
N GLU A 75 -13.40 6.26 -6.89
CA GLU A 75 -14.14 7.28 -6.12
C GLU A 75 -14.89 6.64 -4.94
N VAL A 76 -15.33 5.38 -5.10
CA VAL A 76 -15.87 4.55 -4.01
C VAL A 76 -14.90 4.52 -2.82
N HIS A 77 -13.61 4.23 -3.07
CA HIS A 77 -12.60 4.11 -2.03
C HIS A 77 -12.17 5.48 -1.49
N PHE A 78 -11.71 6.39 -2.37
CA PHE A 78 -11.20 7.70 -1.94
C PHE A 78 -12.28 8.60 -1.34
N GLY A 79 -13.52 8.48 -1.82
CA GLY A 79 -14.69 9.15 -1.25
C GLY A 79 -14.99 8.64 0.15
N ARG A 80 -15.06 7.32 0.35
CA ARG A 80 -15.26 6.70 1.68
C ARG A 80 -14.18 7.13 2.67
N GLN A 81 -12.93 7.15 2.23
CA GLN A 81 -11.79 7.58 3.04
C GLN A 81 -11.88 9.07 3.40
N ALA A 82 -12.35 9.92 2.49
CA ALA A 82 -12.61 11.32 2.78
C ALA A 82 -13.71 11.48 3.85
N SER A 83 -14.77 10.68 3.80
CA SER A 83 -15.80 10.60 4.84
C SER A 83 -15.21 10.21 6.19
N TYR A 84 -14.27 9.26 6.23
CA TYR A 84 -13.61 8.84 7.46
C TYR A 84 -12.76 9.95 8.08
N TYR A 85 -12.05 10.77 7.30
CA TYR A 85 -11.38 11.96 7.84
C TYR A 85 -12.35 12.98 8.44
N ILE A 86 -13.48 13.22 7.79
CA ILE A 86 -14.48 14.20 8.27
C ILE A 86 -15.18 13.69 9.53
N THR A 87 -15.48 12.39 9.59
CA THR A 87 -16.10 11.73 10.75
C THR A 87 -15.10 11.36 11.84
N GLN A 88 -13.80 11.53 11.57
CA GLN A 88 -12.66 11.20 12.43
C GLN A 88 -12.52 9.71 12.74
N LYS A 89 -13.08 8.83 11.91
CA LYS A 89 -13.02 7.37 12.07
C LYS A 89 -11.71 6.83 11.47
N PHE A 90 -10.95 6.08 12.25
CA PHE A 90 -9.71 5.48 11.79
C PHE A 90 -9.97 4.43 10.70
N PHE A 91 -9.13 4.45 9.67
CA PHE A 91 -9.21 3.50 8.57
C PHE A 91 -7.79 3.13 8.09
N PHE A 92 -7.68 1.95 7.51
CA PHE A 92 -6.45 1.43 6.95
C PHE A 92 -6.48 1.59 5.43
N ASP A 93 -5.34 1.97 4.84
CA ASP A 93 -5.16 2.01 3.39
C ASP A 93 -3.69 1.80 3.03
N VAL A 94 -3.44 1.14 1.90
CA VAL A 94 -2.10 0.85 1.37
C VAL A 94 -1.32 2.09 0.92
N HIS A 95 -2.00 3.21 0.70
CA HIS A 95 -1.40 4.43 0.21
C HIS A 95 -1.25 5.49 1.31
N PRO A 96 -0.16 6.25 1.28
CA PRO A 96 0.02 7.40 2.16
C PRO A 96 -1.16 8.40 2.16
N PRO A 97 -1.36 9.15 3.25
CA PRO A 97 -2.65 9.80 3.51
C PRO A 97 -2.86 11.18 2.85
N LEU A 98 -1.83 11.84 2.30
CA LEU A 98 -1.91 13.25 1.89
C LEU A 98 -3.02 13.54 0.88
N ALA A 99 -3.11 12.76 -0.19
CA ALA A 99 -4.10 12.97 -1.24
C ALA A 99 -5.53 12.87 -0.69
N LYS A 100 -5.77 11.90 0.19
CA LYS A 100 -7.07 11.66 0.82
C LYS A 100 -7.44 12.77 1.79
N MET A 101 -6.47 13.25 2.59
CA MET A 101 -6.68 14.40 3.47
C MET A 101 -6.99 15.67 2.68
N LEU A 102 -6.39 15.86 1.49
CA LEU A 102 -6.72 16.99 0.62
C LEU A 102 -8.13 16.89 0.04
N ILE A 103 -8.56 15.68 -0.36
CA ILE A 103 -9.94 15.40 -0.80
C ILE A 103 -10.92 15.71 0.34
N ALA A 104 -10.64 15.20 1.54
CA ALA A 104 -11.44 15.46 2.74
C ALA A 104 -11.49 16.96 3.09
N LEU A 105 -10.36 17.67 2.99
CA LEU A 105 -10.29 19.12 3.25
C LEU A 105 -11.17 19.89 2.28
N VAL A 106 -11.13 19.58 0.98
CA VAL A 106 -11.98 20.23 -0.03
C VAL A 106 -13.45 19.89 0.20
N GLY A 107 -13.77 18.63 0.51
CA GLY A 107 -15.12 18.22 0.88
C GLY A 107 -15.64 19.00 2.10
N TRP A 108 -14.85 19.09 3.16
CA TRP A 108 -15.19 19.81 4.39
C TRP A 108 -15.40 21.31 4.15
N ILE A 109 -14.52 21.97 3.39
CA ILE A 109 -14.69 23.39 2.99
C ILE A 109 -15.97 23.58 2.16
N ALA A 110 -16.34 22.60 1.35
CA ALA A 110 -17.55 22.63 0.53
C ALA A 110 -18.84 22.25 1.31
N GLY A 111 -18.74 21.99 2.62
CA GLY A 111 -19.89 21.67 3.47
C GLY A 111 -20.25 20.18 3.55
N TYR A 112 -19.38 19.28 3.08
CA TYR A 112 -19.60 17.84 3.21
C TYR A 112 -19.49 17.38 4.67
N ASN A 113 -20.47 16.59 5.13
CA ASN A 113 -20.55 16.12 6.51
C ASN A 113 -20.04 14.68 6.73
N GLY A 114 -19.60 14.00 5.67
CA GLY A 114 -19.06 12.64 5.75
C GLY A 114 -20.09 11.52 5.96
N GLN A 115 -21.39 11.79 5.81
CA GLN A 115 -22.46 10.80 6.07
C GLN A 115 -22.84 9.95 4.85
N PHE A 116 -22.43 10.35 3.65
CA PHE A 116 -22.71 9.55 2.45
C PHE A 116 -21.82 8.30 2.43
N ASP A 117 -22.48 7.16 2.26
CA ASP A 117 -21.81 5.86 2.19
C ASP A 117 -21.51 5.50 0.73
N PHE A 118 -20.22 5.51 0.40
CA PHE A 118 -19.72 5.16 -0.91
C PHE A 118 -19.66 3.63 -1.02
N LYS A 119 -20.80 2.95 -1.20
CA LYS A 119 -20.86 1.47 -1.25
C LYS A 119 -20.42 0.91 -2.60
N GLU A 120 -21.03 1.37 -3.68
CA GLU A 120 -20.92 0.76 -5.02
C GLU A 120 -20.68 1.81 -6.11
N ILE A 121 -20.12 1.36 -7.23
CA ILE A 121 -20.01 2.17 -8.45
C ILE A 121 -21.43 2.33 -9.03
N GLY A 122 -21.78 3.54 -9.47
CA GLY A 122 -23.12 3.84 -10.00
C GLY A 122 -24.09 4.40 -8.96
N SER A 123 -23.76 4.38 -7.66
CA SER A 123 -24.61 5.03 -6.64
C SER A 123 -24.76 6.52 -6.91
N GLU A 124 -26.00 7.02 -6.92
CA GLU A 124 -26.29 8.44 -7.16
C GLU A 124 -25.92 9.33 -5.97
N TYR A 125 -25.34 10.50 -6.25
CA TYR A 125 -25.05 11.48 -5.22
C TYR A 125 -26.28 12.28 -4.82
N PRO A 126 -26.66 12.32 -3.53
CA PRO A 126 -27.69 13.23 -3.05
C PRO A 126 -27.19 14.67 -3.09
N SER A 127 -28.12 15.62 -3.05
CA SER A 127 -27.82 17.06 -3.09
C SER A 127 -26.95 17.56 -1.94
N SER A 128 -26.83 16.79 -0.86
CA SER A 128 -25.98 17.06 0.30
C SER A 128 -24.49 16.81 0.06
N VAL A 129 -24.11 16.06 -0.99
CA VAL A 129 -22.72 15.72 -1.28
C VAL A 129 -22.17 16.68 -2.32
N PRO A 130 -21.16 17.52 -1.99
CA PRO A 130 -20.55 18.44 -2.94
C PRO A 130 -19.52 17.75 -3.86
N TYR A 131 -19.93 16.65 -4.52
CA TYR A 131 -19.05 15.81 -5.34
C TYR A 131 -18.41 16.60 -6.49
N THR A 132 -19.11 17.58 -7.07
CA THR A 132 -18.58 18.46 -8.12
C THR A 132 -17.37 19.27 -7.65
N THR A 133 -17.45 19.82 -6.44
CA THR A 133 -16.34 20.57 -5.81
C THR A 133 -15.18 19.64 -5.45
N ILE A 134 -15.49 18.44 -4.98
CA ILE A 134 -14.48 17.41 -4.68
C ILE A 134 -13.74 17.01 -5.96
N ARG A 135 -14.46 16.72 -7.05
CA ARG A 135 -13.87 16.42 -8.37
C ARG A 135 -13.06 17.60 -8.92
N ALA A 136 -13.48 18.84 -8.65
CA ALA A 136 -12.78 20.04 -9.09
C ALA A 136 -11.33 20.11 -8.55
N LEU A 137 -11.02 19.52 -7.39
CA LEU A 137 -9.65 19.42 -6.89
C LEU A 137 -8.76 18.65 -7.85
N GLY A 138 -9.15 17.41 -8.20
CA GLY A 138 -8.41 16.56 -9.13
C GLY A 138 -8.29 17.22 -10.51
N THR A 139 -9.38 17.81 -10.99
CA THR A 139 -9.43 18.53 -12.27
C THR A 139 -8.50 19.74 -12.30
N LEU A 140 -8.48 20.55 -11.23
CA LEU A 140 -7.62 21.73 -11.11
C LEU A 140 -6.14 21.34 -11.04
N LEU A 141 -5.79 20.31 -10.25
CA LEU A 141 -4.43 19.77 -10.20
C LEU A 141 -4.01 19.23 -11.58
N GLY A 142 -4.91 18.56 -12.28
CA GLY A 142 -4.70 18.11 -13.66
C GLY A 142 -4.46 19.25 -14.67
N CYS A 143 -5.15 20.38 -14.51
CA CYS A 143 -4.89 21.60 -15.30
C CYS A 143 -3.49 22.17 -15.03
N LEU A 144 -3.00 22.10 -13.79
CA LEU A 144 -1.67 22.59 -13.41
C LEU A 144 -0.53 21.71 -13.95
N VAL A 145 -0.77 20.44 -14.26
CA VAL A 145 0.24 19.56 -14.88
C VAL A 145 0.71 20.11 -16.23
N VAL A 146 -0.16 20.74 -17.01
CA VAL A 146 0.13 21.28 -18.36
C VAL A 146 1.17 22.42 -18.32
N PRO A 147 0.97 23.53 -17.58
CA PRO A 147 1.98 24.57 -17.45
C PRO A 147 3.25 24.07 -16.75
N LEU A 148 3.15 23.12 -15.81
CA LEU A 148 4.31 22.51 -15.18
C LEU A 148 5.15 21.70 -16.18
N ALA A 149 4.55 20.97 -17.11
CA ALA A 149 5.26 20.28 -18.19
C ALA A 149 6.01 21.26 -19.10
N TYR A 150 5.35 22.35 -19.52
CA TYR A 150 5.99 23.41 -20.30
C TYR A 150 7.18 24.02 -19.56
N LEU A 151 6.98 24.42 -18.30
CA LEU A 151 8.05 25.00 -17.47
C LEU A 151 9.19 24.00 -17.22
N THR A 152 8.89 22.70 -17.09
CA THR A 152 9.90 21.65 -16.90
C THR A 152 10.81 21.54 -18.13
N ILE A 153 10.25 21.48 -19.34
CA ILE A 153 11.03 21.47 -20.59
C ILE A 153 11.82 22.77 -20.74
N ARG A 154 11.22 23.93 -20.45
CA ARG A 154 11.89 25.24 -20.54
C ARG A 154 13.05 25.37 -19.55
N ASN A 155 12.91 24.82 -18.34
CA ASN A 155 13.92 24.86 -17.29
C ASN A 155 14.96 23.73 -17.37
N ALA A 156 14.84 22.77 -18.31
CA ALA A 156 15.79 21.68 -18.52
C ALA A 156 17.19 22.12 -19.03
N GLY A 157 17.54 23.41 -18.93
CA GLY A 157 18.77 24.04 -19.44
C GLY A 157 19.47 25.10 -18.55
N HIS A 158 19.51 24.93 -17.21
CA HIS A 158 20.26 25.71 -16.17
C HIS A 158 19.62 27.06 -15.73
N SER A 159 19.90 27.77 -14.60
CA SER A 159 20.34 27.49 -13.21
C SER A 159 19.59 28.48 -12.28
N ARG A 160 18.81 27.98 -11.30
CA ARG A 160 18.17 28.68 -10.15
C ARG A 160 18.13 27.75 -8.93
N ILE A 161 19.29 27.14 -8.70
CA ILE A 161 19.48 25.83 -8.05
C ILE A 161 18.80 25.72 -6.69
N ALA A 162 18.95 26.69 -5.79
CA ALA A 162 18.38 26.59 -4.44
C ALA A 162 16.84 26.64 -4.42
N GLY A 163 16.21 27.59 -5.13
CA GLY A 163 14.75 27.74 -5.15
C GLY A 163 14.03 26.58 -5.85
N THR A 164 14.60 26.07 -6.94
CA THR A 164 14.11 24.85 -7.59
C THR A 164 14.31 23.62 -6.72
N MET A 165 15.44 23.49 -6.02
CA MET A 165 15.67 22.33 -5.17
C MET A 165 14.70 22.28 -3.98
N THR A 166 14.39 23.42 -3.36
CA THR A 166 13.40 23.47 -2.28
C THR A 166 11.97 23.22 -2.78
N ALA A 167 11.57 23.78 -3.93
CA ALA A 167 10.26 23.51 -4.51
C ALA A 167 10.12 22.03 -4.91
N LEU A 168 11.16 21.45 -5.52
CA LEU A 168 11.20 20.03 -5.86
C LEU A 168 11.16 19.15 -4.61
N ALA A 169 11.89 19.50 -3.54
CA ALA A 169 11.85 18.80 -2.26
C ALA A 169 10.43 18.70 -1.69
N ILE A 170 9.70 19.82 -1.69
CA ILE A 170 8.32 19.85 -1.19
C ILE A 170 7.41 19.02 -2.10
N CYS A 171 7.54 19.16 -3.42
CA CYS A 171 6.79 18.35 -4.38
C CYS A 171 7.07 16.84 -4.24
N PHE A 172 8.31 16.44 -3.94
CA PHE A 172 8.67 15.03 -3.74
C PHE A 172 8.14 14.48 -2.42
N GLY A 173 8.25 15.26 -1.34
CA GLY A 173 7.60 14.94 -0.07
C GLY A 173 6.12 14.71 -0.27
N CYS A 174 5.43 15.64 -0.93
CA CYS A 174 4.00 15.52 -1.24
C CYS A 174 3.70 14.31 -2.17
N ALA A 175 4.54 14.03 -3.16
CA ALA A 175 4.34 12.90 -4.06
C ALA A 175 4.43 11.57 -3.30
N CYS A 176 5.48 11.39 -2.48
CA CYS A 176 5.66 10.21 -1.65
C CYS A 176 4.53 10.08 -0.61
N SER A 177 4.11 11.18 0.00
CA SER A 177 2.99 11.25 0.94
C SER A 177 1.61 11.06 0.29
N SER A 178 1.51 11.05 -1.04
CA SER A 178 0.27 10.79 -1.77
C SER A 178 0.16 9.34 -2.23
N LYS A 179 1.25 8.78 -2.79
CA LYS A 179 1.34 7.38 -3.24
C LYS A 179 2.81 6.94 -3.28
N TRP A 180 3.10 5.69 -2.93
CA TRP A 180 4.48 5.17 -2.93
C TRP A 180 5.17 5.16 -4.30
N VAL A 181 4.42 5.24 -5.40
CA VAL A 181 5.00 5.48 -6.75
C VAL A 181 5.83 6.77 -6.80
N GLY A 182 5.56 7.75 -5.91
CA GLY A 182 6.40 8.95 -5.75
C GLY A 182 7.84 8.66 -5.33
N VAL A 183 8.11 7.50 -4.70
CA VAL A 183 9.48 7.06 -4.37
C VAL A 183 10.31 6.88 -5.65
N PHE A 184 9.71 6.41 -6.75
CA PHE A 184 10.42 6.29 -8.04
C PHE A 184 10.85 7.64 -8.60
N THR A 185 10.07 8.70 -8.34
CA THR A 185 10.46 10.06 -8.69
C THR A 185 11.66 10.51 -7.87
N THR A 186 11.66 10.22 -6.57
CA THR A 186 12.79 10.47 -5.67
C THR A 186 14.04 9.73 -6.13
N VAL A 187 13.94 8.45 -6.49
CA VAL A 187 15.06 7.65 -7.03
C VAL A 187 15.58 8.24 -8.33
N THR A 188 14.71 8.61 -9.28
CA THR A 188 15.09 9.23 -10.56
C THR A 188 15.94 10.48 -10.36
N VAL A 189 15.49 11.37 -9.47
CA VAL A 189 16.18 12.62 -9.15
C VAL A 189 17.44 12.35 -8.32
N GLY A 190 17.40 11.34 -7.46
CA GLY A 190 18.54 10.84 -6.68
C GLY A 190 19.68 10.37 -7.58
N VAL A 191 19.40 9.53 -8.58
CA VAL A 191 20.41 9.06 -9.56
C VAL A 191 21.01 10.22 -10.35
N SER A 192 20.18 11.16 -10.82
CA SER A 192 20.65 12.38 -11.50
C SER A 192 21.53 13.26 -10.59
N THR A 193 21.17 13.34 -9.31
CA THR A 193 21.94 14.06 -8.30
C THR A 193 23.28 13.39 -8.01
N LEU A 194 23.31 12.07 -7.90
CA LEU A 194 24.55 11.30 -7.73
C LEU A 194 25.49 11.50 -8.92
N LYS A 195 24.97 11.47 -10.16
CA LYS A 195 25.73 11.81 -11.37
C LYS A 195 26.31 13.23 -11.29
N GLN A 196 25.52 14.22 -10.90
CA GLN A 196 26.02 15.60 -10.75
C GLN A 196 27.08 15.72 -9.66
N LEU A 197 26.92 15.05 -8.53
CA LEU A 197 27.91 15.04 -7.45
C LEU A 197 29.21 14.38 -7.91
N TRP A 198 29.12 13.30 -8.69
CA TRP A 198 30.26 12.65 -9.32
C TRP A 198 31.01 13.58 -10.29
N GLU A 199 30.29 14.33 -11.14
CA GLU A 199 30.88 15.32 -12.05
C GLU A 199 31.55 16.48 -11.30
N ILE A 200 30.95 16.96 -10.20
CA ILE A 200 31.54 18.01 -9.35
C ILE A 200 32.81 17.49 -8.66
N LEU A 201 32.81 16.24 -8.20
CA LEU A 201 33.98 15.60 -7.59
C LEU A 201 35.15 15.50 -8.56
N GLY A 202 34.88 15.16 -9.83
CA GLY A 202 35.88 15.13 -10.89
C GLY A 202 36.41 16.51 -11.31
N ASN A 203 35.77 17.61 -10.89
CA ASN A 203 36.19 18.95 -11.24
C ASN A 203 37.25 19.48 -10.27
N VAL A 204 38.52 19.41 -10.69
CA VAL A 204 39.69 19.90 -9.94
C VAL A 204 39.64 21.38 -9.52
N ARG A 205 38.71 22.18 -10.08
CA ARG A 205 38.52 23.59 -9.70
C ARG A 205 37.63 23.78 -8.47
N VAL A 206 36.91 22.74 -8.06
CA VAL A 206 35.98 22.79 -6.93
C VAL A 206 36.72 22.41 -5.66
N THR A 207 36.67 23.25 -4.63
CA THR A 207 37.29 22.95 -3.34
C THR A 207 36.46 21.91 -2.57
N LYS A 208 37.12 21.10 -1.73
CA LYS A 208 36.45 20.11 -0.86
C LYS A 208 35.30 20.72 -0.04
N ARG A 209 35.49 21.95 0.46
CA ARG A 209 34.44 22.72 1.18
C ARG A 209 33.22 22.98 0.30
N LYS A 210 33.41 23.42 -0.94
CA LYS A 210 32.30 23.67 -1.87
C LYS A 210 31.58 22.38 -2.25
N TYR A 211 32.32 21.29 -2.43
CA TYR A 211 31.73 19.96 -2.64
C TYR A 211 30.85 19.55 -1.45
N PHE A 212 31.34 19.70 -0.21
CA PHE A 212 30.57 19.33 0.97
C PHE A 212 29.30 20.19 1.12
N ILE A 213 29.36 21.49 0.83
CA ILE A 213 28.16 22.36 0.79
C ILE A 213 27.15 21.85 -0.27
N HIS A 214 27.64 21.46 -1.44
CA HIS A 214 26.81 20.88 -2.50
C HIS A 214 26.20 19.53 -2.15
N PHE A 215 26.91 18.72 -1.37
CA PHE A 215 26.45 17.43 -0.87
C PHE A 215 25.39 17.62 0.21
N THR A 216 25.69 18.39 1.26
CA THR A 216 24.77 18.61 2.38
C THR A 216 23.49 19.32 1.93
N ALA A 217 23.58 20.34 1.07
CA ALA A 217 22.39 21.01 0.54
C ALA A 217 21.47 20.05 -0.23
N ARG A 218 22.05 19.12 -1.02
CA ARG A 218 21.27 18.13 -1.77
C ARG A 218 20.68 17.05 -0.86
N LEU A 219 21.43 16.60 0.15
CA LEU A 219 20.94 15.67 1.17
C LEU A 219 19.75 16.27 1.94
N THR A 220 19.85 17.54 2.35
CA THR A 220 18.75 18.22 3.03
C THR A 220 17.52 18.35 2.15
N CYS A 221 17.68 18.78 0.89
CA CYS A 221 16.55 18.96 -0.02
C CYS A 221 15.94 17.63 -0.50
N LEU A 222 16.71 16.59 -0.75
CA LEU A 222 16.21 15.36 -1.38
C LEU A 222 15.86 14.26 -0.37
N CYS A 223 16.33 14.35 0.88
CA CYS A 223 16.05 13.36 1.91
C CYS A 223 15.34 13.99 3.10
N ILE A 224 15.98 14.94 3.79
CA ILE A 224 15.45 15.46 5.06
C ILE A 224 14.08 16.11 4.88
N ILE A 225 13.93 17.07 3.95
CA ILE A 225 12.66 17.77 3.73
C ILE A 225 11.53 16.80 3.30
N PRO A 226 11.71 15.93 2.29
CA PRO A 226 10.69 14.95 1.92
C PRO A 226 10.28 14.01 3.06
N ILE A 227 11.25 13.49 3.82
CA ILE A 227 10.98 12.63 4.99
C ILE A 227 10.21 13.41 6.05
N SER A 228 10.58 14.65 6.34
CA SER A 228 9.85 15.49 7.29
C SER A 228 8.40 15.73 6.88
N ILE A 229 8.14 15.97 5.59
CA ILE A 229 6.78 16.13 5.05
C ILE A 229 6.00 14.81 5.17
N TYR A 230 6.64 13.69 4.84
CA TYR A 230 6.05 12.36 4.97
C TYR A 230 5.63 12.06 6.40
N VAL A 231 6.55 12.20 7.35
CA VAL A 231 6.29 12.02 8.78
C VAL A 231 5.21 12.99 9.28
N ALA A 232 5.27 14.28 8.90
CA ALA A 232 4.26 15.26 9.28
C ALA A 232 2.86 14.94 8.72
N THR A 233 2.79 14.33 7.53
CA THR A 233 1.53 13.89 6.92
C THR A 233 0.90 12.76 7.74
N PHE A 234 1.70 11.77 8.15
CA PHE A 234 1.20 10.69 9.01
C PHE A 234 0.88 11.18 10.44
N TYR A 235 1.64 12.15 10.94
CA TYR A 235 1.30 12.80 12.21
C TYR A 235 -0.07 13.47 12.13
N ALA A 236 -0.34 14.21 11.05
CA ALA A 236 -1.66 14.80 10.81
C ALA A 236 -2.75 13.72 10.67
N HIS A 237 -2.47 12.62 9.97
CA HIS A 237 -3.39 11.49 9.83
C HIS A 237 -3.84 10.93 11.19
N PHE A 238 -2.90 10.59 12.08
CA PHE A 238 -3.24 10.11 13.43
C PHE A 238 -3.87 11.20 14.31
N ALA A 239 -3.49 12.47 14.13
CA ALA A 239 -4.08 13.57 14.90
C ALA A 239 -5.53 13.88 14.49
N ILE A 240 -5.93 13.60 13.25
CA ILE A 240 -7.29 13.82 12.75
C ILE A 240 -8.19 12.61 13.09
N LEU A 241 -7.67 11.39 12.95
CA LEU A 241 -8.42 10.15 13.12
C LEU A 241 -8.35 9.65 14.57
N THR A 242 -9.23 10.18 15.42
CA THR A 242 -9.25 9.90 16.86
C THR A 242 -10.30 8.88 17.30
N LYS A 243 -11.18 8.43 16.39
CA LYS A 243 -12.27 7.49 16.70
C LYS A 243 -12.05 6.14 16.05
N SER A 244 -12.64 5.09 16.64
CA SER A 244 -12.67 3.76 16.06
C SER A 244 -13.35 3.76 14.69
N GLY A 245 -12.81 2.97 13.78
CA GLY A 245 -13.36 2.74 12.46
C GLY A 245 -12.81 1.43 11.89
N PRO A 246 -13.16 1.06 10.66
CA PRO A 246 -12.91 -0.28 10.12
C PRO A 246 -11.43 -0.66 9.98
N GLY A 247 -10.51 0.31 10.08
CA GLY A 247 -9.07 0.05 9.99
C GLY A 247 -8.37 -0.20 11.32
N ASP A 248 -9.07 -0.09 12.45
CA ASP A 248 -8.47 -0.24 13.79
C ASP A 248 -7.84 -1.64 13.98
N THR A 249 -8.43 -2.67 13.38
CA THR A 249 -7.97 -4.07 13.37
C THR A 249 -6.52 -4.27 12.88
N TYR A 250 -5.96 -3.33 12.11
CA TYR A 250 -4.57 -3.38 11.64
C TYR A 250 -3.56 -2.78 12.64
N MET A 251 -4.06 -2.13 13.68
CA MET A 251 -3.26 -1.51 14.74
C MET A 251 -3.15 -2.43 15.96
N GLU A 252 -2.16 -2.15 16.80
CA GLU A 252 -2.02 -2.79 18.12
C GLU A 252 -3.24 -2.50 19.00
N ILE A 253 -3.60 -3.44 19.89
CA ILE A 253 -4.81 -3.34 20.71
C ILE A 253 -4.81 -2.09 21.60
N GLU A 254 -3.63 -1.67 22.05
CA GLU A 254 -3.42 -0.48 22.85
C GLU A 254 -3.81 0.79 22.07
N THR A 255 -3.60 0.80 20.75
CA THR A 255 -4.07 1.86 19.86
C THR A 255 -5.56 1.72 19.57
N GLN A 256 -6.07 0.50 19.41
CA GLN A 256 -7.50 0.26 19.20
C GLN A 256 -8.30 0.75 20.41
N ASN A 257 -7.84 0.46 21.63
CA ASN A 257 -8.45 0.91 22.87
C ASN A 257 -8.48 2.44 22.97
N GLU A 258 -7.40 3.12 22.57
CA GLU A 258 -7.35 4.59 22.50
C GLU A 258 -8.39 5.15 21.50
N LEU A 259 -8.48 4.57 20.30
CA LEU A 259 -9.43 5.00 19.26
C LEU A 259 -10.89 4.75 19.67
N ARG A 260 -11.15 3.71 20.45
CA ARG A 260 -12.48 3.41 21.02
C ARG A 260 -12.85 4.36 22.17
N GLY A 261 -11.89 5.12 22.69
CA GLY A 261 -12.08 6.05 23.79
C GLY A 261 -12.08 5.37 25.16
N TYR A 262 -11.47 4.19 25.28
CA TYR A 262 -11.27 3.56 26.58
C TYR A 262 -10.14 4.24 27.35
N ASP A 263 -10.41 4.54 28.61
CA ASP A 263 -9.38 5.04 29.52
C ASP A 263 -8.31 3.96 29.75
N PRO A 264 -7.04 4.36 29.91
CA PRO A 264 -5.98 3.43 30.27
C PRO A 264 -6.27 2.81 31.64
N VAL A 265 -6.15 1.49 31.74
CA VAL A 265 -6.40 0.75 32.98
C VAL A 265 -5.08 0.26 33.56
N ASP A 266 -4.74 0.77 34.74
CA ASP A 266 -3.60 0.32 35.51
C ASP A 266 -3.92 -1.04 36.16
N THR A 267 -2.96 -1.97 36.17
CA THR A 267 -3.19 -3.33 36.68
C THR A 267 -2.12 -3.75 37.68
N PRO A 268 -2.46 -4.49 38.75
CA PRO A 268 -1.47 -5.11 39.62
C PRO A 268 -0.53 -6.03 38.84
N VAL A 269 0.76 -5.99 39.15
CA VAL A 269 1.76 -6.88 38.54
C VAL A 269 1.61 -8.35 38.97
N PRO A 270 1.49 -8.69 40.27
CA PRO A 270 1.57 -10.09 40.69
C PRO A 270 0.31 -10.90 40.39
N ILE A 271 0.48 -12.12 39.86
CA ILE A 271 -0.60 -13.08 39.68
C ILE A 271 -0.55 -14.16 40.77
N THR A 272 -1.69 -14.36 41.42
CA THR A 272 -1.88 -15.38 42.46
C THR A 272 -3.03 -16.32 42.07
N TYR A 273 -3.06 -17.50 42.69
CA TYR A 273 -4.19 -18.41 42.50
C TYR A 273 -5.49 -17.75 42.98
N GLY A 274 -6.54 -17.85 42.16
CA GLY A 274 -7.83 -17.18 42.35
C GLY A 274 -7.93 -15.80 41.69
N SER A 275 -6.82 -15.24 41.16
CA SER A 275 -6.88 -13.99 40.38
C SER A 275 -7.77 -14.14 39.15
N LEU A 276 -8.53 -13.09 38.87
CA LEU A 276 -9.17 -12.90 37.57
C LEU A 276 -8.13 -12.29 36.62
N ILE A 277 -8.04 -12.80 35.41
CA ILE A 277 -7.07 -12.37 34.40
C ILE A 277 -7.75 -12.25 33.04
N THR A 278 -7.27 -11.32 32.22
CA THR A 278 -7.51 -11.31 30.78
C THR A 278 -6.22 -11.63 30.06
N MET A 279 -6.30 -12.47 29.03
CA MET A 279 -5.14 -12.92 28.27
C MET A 279 -5.22 -12.40 26.85
N ARG A 280 -4.10 -11.93 26.32
CA ARG A 280 -3.99 -11.45 24.95
C ARG A 280 -2.96 -12.25 24.17
N HIS A 281 -3.29 -12.54 22.91
CA HIS A 281 -2.34 -13.16 21.99
C HIS A 281 -1.34 -12.12 21.47
N ARG A 282 -0.04 -12.47 21.42
CA ARG A 282 1.01 -11.48 21.14
C ARG A 282 1.10 -11.08 19.67
N GLU A 283 0.98 -12.04 18.76
CA GLU A 283 1.29 -11.84 17.34
C GLU A 283 0.09 -11.31 16.54
N THR A 284 -1.11 -11.78 16.85
CA THR A 284 -2.32 -11.47 16.08
C THR A 284 -3.06 -10.27 16.66
N THR A 285 -3.87 -9.62 15.83
CA THR A 285 -4.76 -8.54 16.25
C THR A 285 -6.14 -9.05 16.70
N GLY A 286 -6.30 -10.37 16.82
CA GLY A 286 -7.52 -11.02 17.33
C GLY A 286 -7.85 -10.71 18.79
N GLY A 287 -6.90 -10.16 19.54
CA GLY A 287 -7.13 -9.57 20.86
C GLY A 287 -7.11 -10.55 22.01
N TYR A 288 -8.23 -10.68 22.73
CA TYR A 288 -8.32 -11.35 24.02
C TYR A 288 -8.85 -12.78 23.89
N LEU A 289 -8.33 -13.71 24.69
CA LEU A 289 -8.92 -15.03 24.85
C LEU A 289 -10.35 -14.89 25.39
N HIS A 290 -11.31 -15.41 24.64
CA HIS A 290 -12.72 -15.16 24.81
C HIS A 290 -13.51 -16.47 24.81
N SER A 291 -14.64 -16.50 25.50
CA SER A 291 -15.58 -17.62 25.48
C SER A 291 -16.99 -17.12 25.71
N HIS A 292 -17.98 -17.68 25.03
CA HIS A 292 -19.39 -17.28 25.16
C HIS A 292 -20.29 -18.51 25.14
N ALA A 293 -21.57 -18.39 25.47
CA ALA A 293 -22.45 -19.55 25.68
C ALA A 293 -22.76 -20.39 24.42
N ALA A 294 -22.27 -20.00 23.24
CA ALA A 294 -22.45 -20.77 22.01
C ALA A 294 -21.47 -21.96 21.96
N ASN A 295 -21.92 -23.05 21.33
CA ASN A 295 -21.13 -24.26 21.15
C ASN A 295 -20.65 -24.39 19.70
N TYR A 296 -19.57 -25.13 19.48
CA TYR A 296 -19.15 -25.50 18.13
C TYR A 296 -20.28 -26.29 17.44
N VAL A 297 -20.53 -25.95 16.17
CA VAL A 297 -21.51 -26.67 15.33
C VAL A 297 -20.94 -28.03 14.93
N ASP A 298 -19.65 -28.03 14.58
CA ASP A 298 -18.85 -29.20 14.23
C ASP A 298 -17.89 -29.58 15.37
N GLY A 299 -17.07 -30.61 15.17
CA GLY A 299 -16.08 -31.04 16.16
C GLY A 299 -16.71 -31.63 17.41
N SER A 300 -16.35 -31.12 18.58
CA SER A 300 -16.77 -31.70 19.87
C SER A 300 -18.18 -31.31 20.32
N GLY A 301 -18.77 -30.28 19.72
CA GLY A 301 -20.03 -29.70 20.17
C GLY A 301 -19.96 -29.00 21.53
N GLN A 302 -18.75 -28.72 22.04
CA GLN A 302 -18.52 -28.03 23.30
C GLN A 302 -18.54 -26.50 23.14
N GLN A 303 -18.42 -25.78 24.25
CA GLN A 303 -18.44 -24.31 24.24
C GLN A 303 -17.27 -23.75 23.43
N GLN A 304 -17.55 -22.75 22.60
CA GLN A 304 -16.53 -22.11 21.75
C GLN A 304 -15.54 -21.29 22.58
N VAL A 305 -14.26 -21.41 22.23
CA VAL A 305 -13.18 -20.53 22.71
C VAL A 305 -12.53 -19.85 21.51
N THR A 306 -12.40 -18.53 21.59
CA THR A 306 -12.05 -17.68 20.45
C THR A 306 -11.12 -16.56 20.87
N LEU A 307 -10.72 -15.75 19.90
CA LEU A 307 -10.05 -14.47 20.12
C LEU A 307 -10.98 -13.31 19.71
N TYR A 308 -11.27 -12.46 20.68
CA TYR A 308 -12.16 -11.31 20.54
C TYR A 308 -11.40 -9.98 20.71
N PRO A 309 -11.47 -9.06 19.73
CA PRO A 309 -10.61 -7.87 19.72
C PRO A 309 -11.05 -6.74 20.65
N TYR A 310 -12.16 -6.89 21.38
CA TYR A 310 -12.71 -5.85 22.26
C TYR A 310 -12.64 -6.26 23.73
N ARG A 311 -12.59 -5.26 24.63
CA ARG A 311 -12.76 -5.48 26.07
C ARG A 311 -14.20 -5.91 26.36
N ASP A 312 -14.36 -7.07 26.96
CA ASP A 312 -15.66 -7.70 27.23
C ASP A 312 -15.62 -8.44 28.58
N GLU A 313 -16.78 -8.61 29.22
CA GLU A 313 -16.90 -9.40 30.46
C GLU A 313 -16.58 -10.89 30.23
N ASN A 314 -16.78 -11.38 29.01
CA ASN A 314 -16.44 -12.74 28.57
C ASN A 314 -14.94 -12.95 28.26
N ASN A 315 -14.10 -11.94 28.50
CA ASN A 315 -12.64 -12.08 28.38
C ASN A 315 -11.98 -12.50 29.70
N TRP A 316 -12.75 -12.56 30.80
CA TRP A 316 -12.22 -12.82 32.13
C TRP A 316 -12.13 -14.31 32.44
N TRP A 317 -10.93 -14.72 32.82
CA TRP A 317 -10.60 -16.08 33.24
C TRP A 317 -10.10 -16.08 34.68
N ARG A 318 -10.50 -17.05 35.48
CA ARG A 318 -9.99 -17.26 36.83
C ARG A 318 -8.90 -18.32 36.79
N ILE A 319 -7.73 -17.99 37.33
CA ILE A 319 -6.61 -18.94 37.42
C ILE A 319 -6.75 -19.83 38.67
N LEU A 320 -6.89 -21.13 38.46
CA LEU A 320 -7.06 -22.13 39.52
C LEU A 320 -5.84 -23.06 39.58
N LYS A 321 -5.50 -23.52 40.78
CA LYS A 321 -4.43 -24.50 40.97
C LYS A 321 -4.93 -25.88 40.55
N ALA A 322 -4.17 -26.59 39.73
CA ALA A 322 -4.50 -27.98 39.40
C ALA A 322 -4.05 -28.89 40.55
N ASP A 323 -4.97 -29.30 41.42
CA ASP A 323 -4.67 -30.36 42.39
C ASP A 323 -4.80 -31.74 41.70
N VAL A 324 -3.71 -32.52 41.76
CA VAL A 324 -3.58 -33.85 41.17
C VAL A 324 -4.08 -34.94 42.14
N TYR A 325 -4.25 -34.62 43.44
CA TYR A 325 -4.47 -35.61 44.49
C TYR A 325 -5.77 -35.47 45.30
N GLU A 326 -6.52 -34.38 45.20
CA GLU A 326 -7.81 -34.24 45.89
C GLU A 326 -9.02 -34.28 44.96
N LYS A 327 -9.94 -35.21 45.29
CA LYS A 327 -11.16 -35.51 44.55
C LYS A 327 -12.37 -34.70 45.03
N ASP A 328 -12.17 -33.69 45.87
CA ASP A 328 -13.25 -32.94 46.52
C ASP A 328 -13.26 -31.47 46.09
N THR A 329 -14.13 -31.18 45.11
CA THR A 329 -15.16 -30.13 45.03
C THR A 329 -15.11 -28.83 45.85
N HIS A 330 -13.95 -28.34 46.27
CA HIS A 330 -13.79 -26.94 46.64
C HIS A 330 -12.82 -26.31 45.66
N ASP A 331 -13.36 -25.79 44.55
CA ASP A 331 -12.68 -24.77 43.74
C ASP A 331 -12.12 -23.74 44.72
N LEU A 332 -10.79 -23.73 44.84
CA LEU A 332 -10.00 -23.04 45.85
C LEU A 332 -10.07 -21.52 45.64
N LEU A 333 -11.26 -20.94 45.82
CA LEU A 333 -11.48 -19.51 46.02
C LEU A 333 -10.98 -19.11 47.40
N GLY A 334 -9.71 -19.39 47.73
CA GLY A 334 -9.03 -18.89 48.95
C GLY A 334 -9.90 -18.87 50.22
N SER A 335 -10.82 -19.85 50.36
CA SER A 335 -11.93 -19.81 51.32
C SER A 335 -11.54 -20.47 52.63
N ASP A 336 -10.37 -21.10 52.68
CA ASP A 336 -9.73 -21.34 53.94
C ASP A 336 -9.07 -20.05 54.35
N ASN A 337 -9.36 -19.63 55.59
CA ASN A 337 -8.84 -18.47 56.31
C ASN A 337 -7.29 -18.50 56.48
N THR A 338 -6.57 -19.15 55.57
CA THR A 338 -5.13 -19.27 55.51
C THR A 338 -4.54 -18.00 54.91
N THR A 339 -3.80 -17.30 55.77
CA THR A 339 -3.16 -15.99 55.62
C THR A 339 -2.04 -15.90 54.58
N TYR A 340 -1.97 -16.78 53.57
CA TYR A 340 -0.90 -16.74 52.56
C TYR A 340 -1.46 -16.75 51.13
N LEU A 341 -1.13 -15.70 50.37
CA LEU A 341 -1.32 -15.65 48.92
C LEU A 341 -0.25 -16.51 48.25
N GLU A 342 -0.67 -17.46 47.42
CA GLU A 342 0.26 -18.26 46.63
C GLU A 342 0.36 -17.70 45.20
N TYR A 343 1.58 -17.33 44.82
CA TYR A 343 1.90 -16.78 43.50
C TYR A 343 2.10 -17.90 42.48
N VAL A 344 1.66 -17.64 41.25
CA VAL A 344 1.80 -18.58 40.12
C VAL A 344 3.23 -18.56 39.60
N ARG A 345 3.88 -19.72 39.48
CA ARG A 345 5.29 -19.86 39.09
C ARG A 345 5.45 -20.47 37.71
N ASN A 346 6.64 -20.25 37.13
CA ASN A 346 7.04 -20.96 35.92
C ASN A 346 7.06 -22.48 36.15
N GLY A 347 6.41 -23.24 35.26
CA GLY A 347 6.27 -24.69 35.33
C GLY A 347 5.06 -25.20 36.11
N ASP A 348 4.31 -24.32 36.78
CA ASP A 348 3.08 -24.69 37.49
C ASP A 348 2.00 -25.17 36.52
N ILE A 349 1.17 -26.10 36.99
CA ILE A 349 0.00 -26.61 36.25
C ILE A 349 -1.25 -25.93 36.81
N VAL A 350 -2.01 -25.29 35.92
CA VAL A 350 -3.19 -24.50 36.25
C VAL A 350 -4.41 -24.98 35.49
N ARG A 351 -5.58 -24.56 35.94
CA ARG A 351 -6.83 -24.61 35.17
C ARG A 351 -7.33 -23.18 35.00
N LEU A 352 -7.83 -22.85 33.82
CA LEU A 352 -8.40 -21.54 33.54
C LEU A 352 -9.91 -21.67 33.47
N GLU A 353 -10.63 -21.13 34.45
CA GLU A 353 -12.10 -21.13 34.49
C GLU A 353 -12.64 -19.86 33.86
N HIS A 354 -13.54 -19.98 32.89
CA HIS A 354 -14.19 -18.83 32.29
C HIS A 354 -15.22 -18.25 33.28
N VAL A 355 -15.09 -16.96 33.62
CA VAL A 355 -15.86 -16.35 34.72
C VAL A 355 -17.35 -16.29 34.40
N ALA A 356 -17.71 -15.86 33.18
CA ALA A 356 -19.11 -15.64 32.82
C ALA A 356 -19.89 -16.95 32.62
N THR A 357 -19.22 -18.04 32.22
CA THR A 357 -19.85 -19.35 32.01
C THR A 357 -19.34 -20.43 32.97
N ALA A 358 -18.86 -20.04 34.15
CA ALA A 358 -18.42 -20.98 35.18
C ALA A 358 -19.48 -22.08 35.43
N PRO A 359 -19.09 -23.36 35.61
CA PRO A 359 -17.74 -23.84 35.94
C PRO A 359 -16.91 -24.31 34.72
N ARG A 360 -17.16 -23.77 33.53
CA ARG A 360 -16.46 -24.12 32.29
C ARG A 360 -14.99 -23.71 32.35
N LYS A 361 -14.10 -24.60 31.94
CA LYS A 361 -12.64 -24.46 31.94
C LYS A 361 -12.09 -24.57 30.53
N LEU A 362 -10.97 -23.90 30.30
CA LEU A 362 -10.20 -24.04 29.07
C LEU A 362 -9.73 -25.49 28.93
N HIS A 363 -10.12 -26.11 27.83
CA HIS A 363 -9.99 -27.54 27.63
C HIS A 363 -9.47 -27.81 26.22
N SER A 364 -8.67 -28.86 26.04
CA SER A 364 -8.32 -29.35 24.70
C SER A 364 -8.37 -30.87 24.67
N HIS A 365 -8.78 -31.42 23.52
CA HIS A 365 -8.99 -32.85 23.36
C HIS A 365 -8.63 -33.28 21.94
N ASN A 366 -8.56 -34.58 21.68
CA ASN A 366 -8.12 -35.12 20.39
C ASN A 366 -9.23 -35.04 19.33
N VAL A 367 -9.66 -33.82 19.02
CA VAL A 367 -10.58 -33.46 17.92
C VAL A 367 -9.84 -32.38 17.12
N PRO A 368 -9.85 -32.44 15.77
CA PRO A 368 -9.23 -31.41 14.94
C PRO A 368 -9.82 -30.02 15.18
N ALA A 369 -9.01 -28.98 14.99
CA ALA A 369 -9.49 -27.59 15.03
C ALA A 369 -10.52 -27.32 13.92
N PRO A 370 -11.54 -26.47 14.15
CA PRO A 370 -12.70 -26.33 13.26
C PRO A 370 -12.39 -25.70 11.90
N VAL A 371 -11.38 -24.85 11.80
CA VAL A 371 -10.99 -24.18 10.54
C VAL A 371 -9.62 -24.66 10.07
N THR A 372 -8.64 -24.68 10.98
CA THR A 372 -7.30 -25.20 10.66
C THR A 372 -7.30 -26.73 10.75
N ASP A 373 -7.83 -27.39 9.71
CA ASP A 373 -7.96 -28.85 9.65
C ASP A 373 -6.62 -29.52 9.30
N THR A 374 -5.80 -29.73 10.33
CA THR A 374 -4.52 -30.47 10.22
C THR A 374 -4.37 -31.41 11.41
N ASP A 375 -3.72 -32.56 11.20
CA ASP A 375 -3.61 -33.63 12.20
C ASP A 375 -2.91 -33.22 13.52
N TYR A 376 -2.14 -32.12 13.49
CA TYR A 376 -1.37 -31.59 14.62
C TYR A 376 -2.01 -30.34 15.26
N HIS A 377 -3.23 -29.99 14.85
CA HIS A 377 -4.06 -28.93 15.44
C HIS A 377 -5.28 -29.51 16.14
N PHE A 378 -5.37 -29.27 17.44
CA PHE A 378 -6.50 -29.72 18.24
C PHE A 378 -7.46 -28.58 18.58
N GLU A 379 -8.75 -28.89 18.62
CA GLU A 379 -9.80 -28.01 19.10
C GLU A 379 -9.52 -27.60 20.55
N VAL A 380 -9.74 -26.31 20.84
CA VAL A 380 -9.74 -25.76 22.19
C VAL A 380 -11.15 -25.29 22.50
N SER A 381 -11.69 -25.73 23.62
CA SER A 381 -13.09 -25.54 23.99
C SER A 381 -13.26 -25.17 25.46
N GLY A 382 -14.49 -24.80 25.84
CA GLY A 382 -14.91 -24.65 27.23
C GLY A 382 -15.63 -25.90 27.73
N TYR A 383 -15.05 -26.61 28.71
CA TYR A 383 -15.63 -27.85 29.26
C TYR A 383 -15.80 -27.80 30.78
N GLY A 384 -16.80 -28.50 31.32
CA GLY A 384 -17.09 -28.54 32.76
C GLY A 384 -18.52 -28.16 33.13
N PHE A 385 -19.12 -28.90 34.07
CA PHE A 385 -20.50 -28.78 34.50
C PHE A 385 -20.59 -28.75 36.03
N VAL A 386 -21.71 -28.29 36.59
CA VAL A 386 -21.92 -28.20 38.05
C VAL A 386 -21.68 -29.53 38.78
N ASN A 387 -22.01 -30.66 38.13
CA ASN A 387 -21.82 -32.00 38.70
C ASN A 387 -20.55 -32.72 38.19
N HIS A 388 -19.80 -32.09 37.30
CA HIS A 388 -18.57 -32.62 36.72
C HIS A 388 -17.64 -31.45 36.40
N THR A 389 -16.84 -31.04 37.39
CA THR A 389 -16.11 -29.78 37.33
C THR A 389 -14.97 -29.77 36.32
N GLY A 390 -14.59 -30.92 35.75
CA GLY A 390 -13.49 -31.02 34.79
C GLY A 390 -12.76 -32.36 34.84
N ASP A 391 -11.79 -32.53 33.94
CA ASP A 391 -10.90 -33.68 33.88
C ASP A 391 -9.43 -33.25 33.73
N SER A 392 -8.53 -34.19 33.41
CA SER A 392 -7.10 -33.89 33.24
C SER A 392 -6.78 -33.11 31.97
N ASN A 393 -7.71 -32.98 31.02
CA ASN A 393 -7.56 -32.21 29.79
C ASN A 393 -7.90 -30.71 29.98
N ASP A 394 -8.18 -30.31 31.21
CA ASP A 394 -8.27 -28.89 31.60
C ASP A 394 -6.93 -28.35 32.12
N PHE A 395 -5.88 -29.19 32.14
CA PHE A 395 -4.60 -28.87 32.76
C PHE A 395 -3.72 -28.16 31.76
N TRP A 396 -3.20 -26.98 32.14
CA TRP A 396 -2.28 -26.21 31.33
C TRP A 396 -1.03 -25.89 32.14
N ARG A 397 0.14 -26.27 31.64
CA ARG A 397 1.42 -25.90 32.21
C ARG A 397 1.83 -24.52 31.72
N ILE A 398 2.12 -23.63 32.65
CA ILE A 398 2.63 -22.29 32.34
C ILE A 398 4.13 -22.39 32.09
N GLN A 399 4.57 -21.92 30.92
CA GLN A 399 5.98 -21.78 30.62
C GLN A 399 6.30 -20.32 30.31
N ILE A 400 7.06 -19.69 31.20
CA ILE A 400 7.48 -18.29 31.07
C ILE A 400 8.75 -18.23 30.21
N ASP A 401 8.77 -17.33 29.23
CA ASP A 401 9.92 -17.09 28.38
C ASP A 401 10.93 -16.19 29.10
N ASN A 402 12.20 -16.62 29.14
CA ASN A 402 13.26 -15.87 29.81
C ASN A 402 13.73 -14.64 29.01
N ASN A 403 13.28 -14.49 27.76
CA ASN A 403 13.69 -13.42 26.84
C ASN A 403 12.72 -12.23 26.86
N THR A 404 12.42 -11.72 28.05
CA THR A 404 11.61 -10.51 28.23
C THR A 404 12.49 -9.34 28.68
N ALA A 405 11.99 -8.10 28.53
CA ALA A 405 12.66 -6.90 29.03
C ALA A 405 12.86 -6.90 30.57
N TYR A 406 12.25 -7.86 31.27
CA TYR A 406 12.30 -8.06 32.72
C TYR A 406 12.82 -9.47 33.04
N PRO A 407 14.14 -9.69 33.07
CA PRO A 407 14.72 -11.01 33.32
C PRO A 407 14.32 -11.61 34.68
N GLU A 408 14.00 -10.74 35.67
CA GLU A 408 13.52 -11.14 37.00
C GLU A 408 12.09 -11.73 36.97
N ALA A 409 11.31 -11.45 35.92
CA ALA A 409 9.96 -12.00 35.73
C ALA A 409 9.96 -13.48 35.31
N GLY A 410 11.12 -14.10 35.07
CA GLY A 410 11.19 -15.51 34.63
C GLY A 410 10.74 -16.54 35.68
N GLN A 411 10.62 -16.14 36.97
CA GLN A 411 10.25 -17.04 38.06
C GLN A 411 8.74 -17.07 38.34
N TYR A 412 8.07 -15.93 38.29
CA TYR A 412 6.65 -15.76 38.64
C TYR A 412 5.88 -15.17 37.47
N LEU A 413 4.62 -15.56 37.32
CA LEU A 413 3.76 -14.99 36.30
C LEU A 413 3.34 -13.57 36.69
N GLU A 414 3.64 -12.61 35.83
CA GLU A 414 3.39 -11.18 36.05
C GLU A 414 2.58 -10.56 34.91
N ALA A 415 1.56 -9.76 35.25
CA ALA A 415 0.77 -9.01 34.28
C ALA A 415 1.66 -8.03 33.51
N ARG A 416 1.47 -7.96 32.18
CA ARG A 416 2.18 -7.09 31.22
C ARG A 416 3.72 -7.21 31.14
N ARG A 417 4.35 -7.97 32.04
CA ARG A 417 5.82 -8.18 32.07
C ARG A 417 6.23 -9.57 31.58
N SER A 418 5.44 -10.59 31.91
CA SER A 418 5.70 -11.96 31.51
C SER A 418 5.13 -12.28 30.13
N LEU A 419 5.98 -12.77 29.23
CA LEU A 419 5.55 -13.43 28.01
C LEU A 419 5.61 -14.93 28.28
N PHE A 420 4.51 -15.65 28.06
CA PHE A 420 4.40 -17.06 28.42
C PHE A 420 3.64 -17.85 27.35
N ARG A 421 3.79 -19.17 27.40
CA ARG A 421 3.02 -20.12 26.60
C ARG A 421 2.32 -21.11 27.53
N LEU A 422 1.18 -21.60 27.09
CA LEU A 422 0.41 -22.62 27.80
C LEU A 422 0.60 -23.95 27.07
N GLU A 423 1.22 -24.91 27.73
CA GLU A 423 1.40 -26.28 27.23
C GLU A 423 0.32 -27.18 27.82
N HIS A 424 -0.36 -27.95 26.98
CA HIS A 424 -1.33 -28.96 27.38
C HIS A 424 -0.63 -30.32 27.62
N PRO A 425 -0.48 -30.78 28.87
CA PRO A 425 0.40 -31.92 29.20
C PRO A 425 -0.04 -33.27 28.61
N ASN A 426 -1.34 -33.46 28.33
CA ASN A 426 -1.84 -34.75 27.84
C ASN A 426 -1.68 -34.92 26.33
N GLN A 427 -1.69 -33.82 25.57
CA GLN A 427 -1.59 -33.82 24.10
C GLN A 427 -0.24 -33.32 23.58
N ASP A 428 0.62 -32.84 24.48
CA ASP A 428 1.93 -32.24 24.15
C ASP A 428 1.79 -31.15 23.08
N CYS A 429 0.84 -30.23 23.31
CA CYS A 429 0.52 -29.14 22.41
C CYS A 429 0.51 -27.80 23.15
N HIS A 430 0.60 -26.69 22.42
CA HIS A 430 0.60 -25.35 22.95
C HIS A 430 -0.62 -24.56 22.49
N LEU A 431 -1.19 -23.75 23.38
CA LEU A 431 -2.28 -22.85 23.03
C LEU A 431 -1.81 -21.85 21.95
N TYR A 432 -2.54 -21.81 20.85
CA TYR A 432 -2.11 -21.21 19.59
C TYR A 432 -3.24 -20.43 18.91
N SER A 433 -2.86 -19.40 18.14
CA SER A 433 -3.80 -18.73 17.25
C SER A 433 -3.15 -18.12 16.00
N THR A 434 -3.94 -17.98 14.94
CA THR A 434 -3.56 -17.44 13.61
C THR A 434 -4.54 -16.37 13.17
N TYR A 435 -4.41 -15.83 11.96
CA TYR A 435 -5.39 -14.88 11.40
C TYR A 435 -6.68 -15.55 10.90
N GLU A 436 -6.79 -16.88 11.00
CA GLU A 436 -7.98 -17.62 10.58
C GLU A 436 -9.17 -17.30 11.48
N ARG A 437 -10.34 -17.11 10.85
CA ARG A 437 -11.58 -16.76 11.54
C ARG A 437 -12.56 -17.92 11.44
N LEU A 438 -13.33 -18.09 12.51
CA LEU A 438 -14.47 -18.99 12.50
C LEU A 438 -15.53 -18.46 11.52
N PRO A 439 -16.32 -19.33 10.87
CA PRO A 439 -17.45 -18.94 10.04
C PRO A 439 -18.54 -18.17 10.82
N ASP A 440 -19.64 -17.83 10.15
CA ASP A 440 -20.78 -17.08 10.73
C ASP A 440 -21.26 -17.65 12.07
N TRP A 441 -21.22 -18.98 12.27
CA TRP A 441 -21.61 -19.64 13.53
C TRP A 441 -20.68 -19.34 14.71
N GLY A 442 -19.45 -18.91 14.44
CA GLY A 442 -18.45 -18.43 15.41
C GLY A 442 -18.30 -16.91 15.39
N PHE A 443 -19.28 -16.19 14.83
CA PHE A 443 -19.38 -14.72 14.81
C PHE A 443 -18.17 -14.03 14.17
N GLU A 444 -17.51 -14.67 13.19
CA GLU A 444 -16.28 -14.19 12.55
C GLU A 444 -15.12 -13.88 13.53
N GLN A 445 -15.16 -14.47 14.72
CA GLN A 445 -14.09 -14.35 15.70
C GLN A 445 -12.90 -15.22 15.31
N GLN A 446 -11.72 -14.88 15.83
CA GLN A 446 -10.49 -15.56 15.44
C GLN A 446 -10.36 -16.93 16.13
N GLU A 447 -9.86 -17.93 15.41
CA GLU A 447 -9.73 -19.31 15.90
C GLU A 447 -8.65 -19.43 17.00
N VAL A 448 -8.94 -20.21 18.04
CA VAL A 448 -7.98 -20.65 19.05
C VAL A 448 -7.88 -22.17 18.98
N SER A 449 -6.66 -22.69 18.89
CA SER A 449 -6.40 -24.13 18.81
C SER A 449 -5.19 -24.52 19.67
N CYS A 450 -4.90 -25.81 19.78
CA CYS A 450 -3.71 -26.33 20.45
C CYS A 450 -2.82 -27.05 19.45
N ILE A 451 -1.59 -26.56 19.25
CA ILE A 451 -0.66 -27.06 18.21
C ILE A 451 0.51 -27.82 18.82
N GLN A 452 0.89 -28.97 18.28
CA GLN A 452 2.04 -29.74 18.78
C GLN A 452 3.38 -29.02 18.49
N GLU A 453 3.59 -28.62 17.23
CA GLU A 453 4.81 -27.92 16.80
C GLU A 453 4.45 -26.56 16.17
N GLY A 454 4.46 -25.52 17.00
CA GLY A 454 4.10 -24.16 16.57
C GLY A 454 5.26 -23.19 16.48
N ILE A 455 5.13 -22.22 15.56
CA ILE A 455 6.02 -21.06 15.50
C ILE A 455 5.94 -20.31 16.83
N LYS A 456 7.10 -20.09 17.47
CA LYS A 456 7.18 -19.48 18.82
C LYS A 456 6.32 -18.22 18.95
N SER A 457 6.34 -17.31 17.98
CA SER A 457 5.57 -16.05 18.06
C SER A 457 4.06 -16.24 18.20
N LYS A 458 3.49 -17.29 17.61
CA LYS A 458 2.04 -17.56 17.57
C LYS A 458 1.52 -18.44 18.73
N ILE A 459 2.40 -18.83 19.64
CA ILE A 459 2.05 -19.52 20.90
C ILE A 459 2.29 -18.61 22.12
N MET A 460 2.72 -17.36 21.90
CA MET A 460 3.02 -16.44 23.00
C MET A 460 1.78 -15.64 23.41
N TRP A 461 1.57 -15.62 24.72
CA TRP A 461 0.49 -14.91 25.39
C TRP A 461 1.05 -13.94 26.42
N ILE A 462 0.26 -12.90 26.70
CA ILE A 462 0.52 -11.91 27.74
C ILE A 462 -0.75 -11.71 28.56
N ILE A 463 -0.62 -11.60 29.88
CA ILE A 463 -1.74 -11.17 30.72
C ILE A 463 -1.83 -9.65 30.62
N ASP A 464 -2.98 -9.14 30.20
CA ASP A 464 -3.18 -7.69 30.04
C ASP A 464 -3.73 -7.04 31.31
N GLU A 465 -4.80 -7.60 31.87
CA GLU A 465 -5.43 -7.09 33.08
C GLU A 465 -5.61 -8.22 34.10
N THR A 466 -5.47 -7.87 35.38
CA THR A 466 -5.76 -8.77 36.49
C THR A 466 -6.47 -8.05 37.63
N GLU A 467 -7.37 -8.78 38.29
CA GLU A 467 -8.04 -8.35 39.51
C GLU A 467 -7.99 -9.47 40.55
N ASN A 468 -7.58 -9.12 41.78
CA ASN A 468 -7.70 -10.02 42.91
C ASN A 468 -7.95 -9.23 44.20
N PRO A 469 -9.15 -9.36 44.81
CA PRO A 469 -9.52 -8.63 46.03
C PRO A 469 -8.64 -8.93 47.25
N LEU A 470 -7.91 -10.07 47.23
CA LEU A 470 -7.07 -10.51 48.33
C LEU A 470 -5.65 -9.91 48.26
N LEU A 471 -5.27 -9.26 47.15
CA LEU A 471 -3.96 -8.63 47.04
C LEU A 471 -3.82 -7.44 48.02
N PRO A 472 -2.66 -7.27 48.67
CA PRO A 472 -2.36 -6.09 49.46
C PRO A 472 -2.42 -4.80 48.62
N ALA A 473 -2.73 -3.66 49.26
CA ALA A 473 -2.84 -2.37 48.57
C ALA A 473 -1.48 -1.79 48.14
N ASP A 474 -0.35 -2.35 48.60
CA ASP A 474 1.02 -1.90 48.35
C ASP A 474 1.74 -2.71 47.25
N VAL A 475 1.01 -3.50 46.46
CA VAL A 475 1.57 -4.22 45.32
C VAL A 475 2.01 -3.28 44.19
N ASP A 476 3.02 -3.70 43.44
CA ASP A 476 3.45 -3.01 42.23
C ASP A 476 2.30 -2.98 41.20
N ILE A 477 2.12 -1.83 40.57
CA ILE A 477 1.08 -1.58 39.56
C ILE A 477 1.79 -1.23 38.25
N GLU A 478 1.39 -1.89 37.17
CA GLU A 478 1.88 -1.63 35.82
C GLU A 478 0.83 -0.83 35.02
N PRO A 479 1.15 0.40 34.58
CA PRO A 479 0.22 1.21 33.80
C PRO A 479 0.05 0.68 32.38
N GLU A 480 -1.11 0.97 31.76
CA GLU A 480 -1.33 0.62 30.35
C GLU A 480 -0.48 1.53 29.44
N HIS A 481 0.52 0.98 28.76
CA HIS A 481 1.36 1.74 27.86
C HIS A 481 0.63 2.08 26.56
N ARG A 482 0.28 3.36 26.36
CA ARG A 482 -0.24 3.85 25.08
C ARG A 482 0.93 4.11 24.10
N PRO A 483 0.95 3.49 22.92
CA PRO A 483 2.05 3.65 21.98
C PRO A 483 2.15 5.10 21.49
N GLY A 484 3.36 5.65 21.50
CA GLY A 484 3.64 6.96 20.92
C GLY A 484 3.51 6.96 19.40
N PHE A 485 3.54 8.16 18.80
CA PHE A 485 3.42 8.34 17.35
C PHE A 485 4.41 7.48 16.54
N VAL A 486 5.66 7.33 16.98
CA VAL A 486 6.67 6.55 16.25
C VAL A 486 6.31 5.07 16.18
N SER A 487 5.82 4.49 17.28
CA SER A 487 5.37 3.09 17.30
C SER A 487 4.18 2.89 16.36
N LYS A 488 3.16 3.74 16.47
CA LYS A 488 1.98 3.74 15.57
C LYS A 488 2.38 3.90 14.10
N PHE A 489 3.33 4.79 13.82
CA PHE A 489 3.85 5.02 12.48
C PHE A 489 4.53 3.76 11.92
N ILE A 490 5.43 3.13 12.66
CA ILE A 490 6.13 1.92 12.21
C ILE A 490 5.14 0.77 12.02
N ARG A 491 4.23 0.55 13.00
CA ARG A 491 3.22 -0.51 12.93
C ARG A 491 2.32 -0.35 11.71
N LEU A 492 1.83 0.87 11.45
CA LEU A 492 1.00 1.14 10.28
C LEU A 492 1.78 0.88 8.98
N HIS A 493 3.05 1.28 8.89
CA HIS A 493 3.87 1.01 7.70
C HIS A 493 4.12 -0.47 7.46
N TYR A 494 4.32 -1.24 8.54
CA TYR A 494 4.43 -2.69 8.48
C TYR A 494 3.13 -3.30 7.93
N ALA A 495 1.97 -2.88 8.43
CA ALA A 495 0.67 -3.31 7.90
C ALA A 495 0.48 -2.90 6.42
N MET A 496 0.84 -1.66 6.05
CA MET A 496 0.78 -1.18 4.66
C MET A 496 1.66 -2.00 3.73
N TRP A 497 2.86 -2.39 4.18
CA TRP A 497 3.79 -3.20 3.40
C TRP A 497 3.26 -4.62 3.20
N ASN A 498 2.85 -5.29 4.28
CA ASN A 498 2.33 -6.66 4.23
C ASN A 498 1.09 -6.76 3.34
N PHE A 499 0.15 -5.82 3.44
CA PHE A 499 -1.03 -5.81 2.59
C PHE A 499 -0.66 -5.61 1.11
N ASN A 500 0.30 -4.74 0.81
CA ASN A 500 0.75 -4.46 -0.55
C ASN A 500 1.45 -5.66 -1.20
N VAL A 501 2.09 -6.53 -0.41
CA VAL A 501 2.65 -7.81 -0.87
C VAL A 501 1.58 -8.89 -0.99
N GLY A 502 0.56 -8.90 -0.12
CA GLY A 502 -0.45 -9.96 -0.04
C GLY A 502 -1.70 -9.81 -0.91
N SER A 503 -1.92 -8.68 -1.61
CA SER A 503 -3.12 -8.47 -2.44
C SER A 503 -3.03 -9.19 -3.80
N VAL A 504 -3.40 -10.47 -3.83
CA VAL A 504 -3.33 -11.34 -5.03
C VAL A 504 -4.70 -11.63 -5.68
N GLU A 505 -5.80 -11.11 -5.13
CA GLU A 505 -7.13 -11.32 -5.73
C GLU A 505 -7.16 -10.85 -7.19
N ALA A 506 -7.76 -11.60 -8.10
CA ALA A 506 -7.80 -11.22 -9.52
C ALA A 506 -8.94 -10.22 -9.76
N HIS A 507 -8.63 -9.07 -10.38
CA HIS A 507 -9.65 -8.11 -10.81
C HIS A 507 -9.87 -8.19 -12.34
N PRO A 508 -11.11 -8.21 -12.86
CA PRO A 508 -11.38 -8.36 -14.30
C PRO A 508 -10.67 -7.33 -15.19
N PHE A 509 -10.63 -6.06 -14.77
CA PHE A 509 -9.94 -4.97 -15.48
C PHE A 509 -8.44 -4.83 -15.15
N GLN A 510 -7.82 -5.83 -14.52
CA GLN A 510 -6.38 -5.78 -14.24
C GLN A 510 -5.57 -5.80 -15.54
N THR A 511 -4.46 -5.06 -15.56
CA THR A 511 -3.57 -4.97 -16.74
C THR A 511 -2.12 -5.11 -16.33
N ARG A 512 -1.33 -5.77 -17.17
CA ARG A 512 0.09 -6.04 -16.90
C ARG A 512 1.02 -5.04 -17.59
N PRO A 513 2.24 -4.82 -17.06
CA PRO A 513 3.16 -3.80 -17.56
C PRO A 513 3.44 -3.84 -19.06
N TYR A 514 3.54 -5.04 -19.67
CA TYR A 514 3.80 -5.17 -21.11
C TYR A 514 2.70 -4.57 -21.99
N ALA A 515 1.47 -4.47 -21.48
CA ALA A 515 0.32 -3.95 -22.22
C ALA A 515 0.28 -2.41 -22.27
N TRP A 516 0.93 -1.72 -21.32
CA TRP A 516 0.73 -0.27 -21.14
C TRP A 516 1.34 0.60 -22.25
N PRO A 517 2.61 0.40 -22.69
CA PRO A 517 3.21 1.29 -23.69
C PRO A 517 2.56 1.18 -25.07
N VAL A 518 1.99 0.02 -25.38
CA VAL A 518 1.26 -0.25 -26.64
C VAL A 518 -0.22 0.07 -26.54
N LEU A 519 -0.72 0.41 -25.34
CA LEU A 519 -2.12 0.67 -25.05
C LEU A 519 -3.01 -0.52 -25.46
N ARG A 520 -2.71 -1.73 -25.00
CA ARG A 520 -3.44 -2.95 -25.41
C ARG A 520 -4.87 -3.01 -24.87
N SER A 521 -5.10 -2.50 -23.66
CA SER A 521 -6.42 -2.45 -23.04
C SER A 521 -6.60 -1.18 -22.21
N GLY A 522 -7.86 -0.75 -22.07
CA GLY A 522 -8.28 0.33 -21.17
C GLY A 522 -8.81 -0.22 -19.85
N ILE A 523 -9.27 0.70 -18.98
CA ILE A 523 -9.96 0.35 -17.73
C ILE A 523 -11.31 1.02 -17.73
N ASN A 524 -12.36 0.27 -17.42
CA ASN A 524 -13.70 0.82 -17.28
C ASN A 524 -13.86 1.50 -15.91
N TYR A 525 -14.30 2.75 -15.91
CA TYR A 525 -14.48 3.55 -14.70
C TYR A 525 -15.95 3.66 -14.29
N TRP A 526 -16.87 3.61 -15.25
CA TRP A 526 -18.30 3.77 -15.01
C TRP A 526 -19.08 3.34 -16.23
N VAL A 527 -20.21 2.68 -16.00
CA VAL A 527 -21.15 2.25 -17.05
C VAL A 527 -22.55 2.66 -16.63
N SER A 528 -23.31 3.20 -17.57
CA SER A 528 -24.75 3.49 -17.47
C SER A 528 -25.41 3.09 -18.78
N ASP A 529 -26.72 2.96 -18.83
CA ASP A 529 -27.52 2.45 -19.95
C ASP A 529 -27.10 2.87 -21.37
N THR A 530 -26.58 4.08 -21.57
CA THR A 530 -26.20 4.60 -22.91
C THR A 530 -24.85 5.30 -22.95
N ALA A 531 -24.08 5.21 -21.86
CA ALA A 531 -22.81 5.91 -21.73
C ALA A 531 -21.85 5.14 -20.80
N GLN A 532 -20.56 5.37 -21.00
CA GLN A 532 -19.52 4.77 -20.17
C GLN A 532 -18.30 5.69 -20.12
N ILE A 533 -17.53 5.56 -19.05
CA ILE A 533 -16.23 6.22 -18.90
C ILE A 533 -15.16 5.15 -18.93
N ILE A 534 -14.23 5.26 -19.87
CA ILE A 534 -13.11 4.34 -20.01
C ILE A 534 -11.82 5.15 -19.96
N LEU A 535 -10.90 4.75 -19.08
CA LEU A 535 -9.54 5.24 -19.09
C LEU A 535 -8.79 4.62 -20.27
N LEU A 536 -8.80 5.34 -21.39
CA LEU A 536 -8.02 5.03 -22.57
C LEU A 536 -7.15 6.24 -22.93
N GLY A 537 -5.85 5.99 -23.11
CA GLY A 537 -4.90 7.02 -23.51
C GLY A 537 -5.15 7.52 -24.93
N ASN A 538 -4.68 8.75 -25.25
CA ASN A 538 -4.65 9.19 -26.64
C ASN A 538 -3.60 8.35 -27.42
N PRO A 539 -4.00 7.48 -28.37
CA PRO A 539 -3.11 6.52 -29.00
C PRO A 539 -1.95 7.19 -29.75
N LEU A 540 -2.21 8.34 -30.40
CA LEU A 540 -1.17 9.08 -31.11
C LEU A 540 -0.08 9.59 -30.15
N VAL A 541 -0.47 10.06 -28.96
CA VAL A 541 0.49 10.51 -27.93
C VAL A 541 1.20 9.31 -27.28
N TYR A 542 0.47 8.24 -26.97
CA TYR A 542 1.02 7.02 -26.36
C TYR A 542 2.09 6.37 -27.24
N TRP A 543 1.75 6.09 -28.50
CA TRP A 543 2.66 5.39 -29.41
C TRP A 543 3.85 6.27 -29.80
N SER A 544 3.62 7.55 -30.12
CA SER A 544 4.73 8.45 -30.47
C SER A 544 5.70 8.69 -29.31
N SER A 545 5.20 8.80 -28.07
CA SER A 545 6.05 8.96 -26.89
C SER A 545 6.83 7.69 -26.56
N THR A 546 6.21 6.52 -26.66
CA THR A 546 6.88 5.23 -26.50
C THR A 546 7.98 5.05 -27.54
N VAL A 547 7.69 5.30 -28.83
CA VAL A 547 8.68 5.26 -29.91
C VAL A 547 9.83 6.23 -29.64
N ALA A 548 9.55 7.43 -29.11
CA ALA A 548 10.59 8.41 -28.79
C ALA A 548 11.58 7.91 -27.73
N VAL A 549 11.10 7.20 -26.69
CA VAL A 549 11.96 6.62 -25.65
C VAL A 549 12.88 5.54 -26.23
N PHE A 550 12.33 4.60 -27.01
CA PHE A 550 13.15 3.55 -27.66
C PHE A 550 14.13 4.13 -28.68
N THR A 551 13.69 5.11 -29.47
CA THR A 551 14.54 5.80 -30.44
C THR A 551 15.70 6.52 -29.75
N PHE A 552 15.43 7.19 -28.62
CA PHE A 552 16.48 7.80 -27.81
C PHE A 552 17.48 6.74 -27.31
N GLY A 553 17.02 5.60 -26.80
CA GLY A 553 17.88 4.51 -26.34
C GLY A 553 18.81 3.98 -27.44
N ILE A 554 18.28 3.76 -28.65
CA ILE A 554 19.06 3.31 -29.81
C ILE A 554 20.10 4.37 -30.20
N ILE A 555 19.71 5.64 -30.31
CA ILE A 555 20.60 6.75 -30.65
C ILE A 555 21.71 6.90 -29.61
N PHE A 556 21.35 6.82 -28.33
CA PHE A 556 22.29 6.90 -27.22
C PHE A 556 23.30 5.75 -27.29
N ALA A 557 22.85 4.50 -27.41
CA ALA A 557 23.73 3.32 -27.52
C ALA A 557 24.67 3.42 -28.73
N PHE A 558 24.15 3.84 -29.89
CA PHE A 558 24.95 4.06 -31.09
C PHE A 558 26.06 5.09 -30.86
N PHE A 559 25.75 6.21 -30.21
CA PHE A 559 26.72 7.25 -29.89
C PHE A 559 27.76 6.80 -28.86
N GLN A 560 27.37 6.01 -27.86
CA GLN A 560 28.33 5.40 -26.92
C GLN A 560 29.28 4.44 -27.63
N LEU A 561 28.79 3.62 -28.58
CA LEU A 561 29.62 2.74 -29.38
C LEU A 561 30.61 3.52 -30.26
N ARG A 562 30.17 4.66 -30.83
CA ARG A 562 31.04 5.54 -31.63
C ARG A 562 32.15 6.16 -30.79
N ASP A 563 31.83 6.64 -29.59
CA ASP A 563 32.83 7.15 -28.65
C ASP A 563 33.85 6.07 -28.28
N LYS A 564 33.40 4.83 -28.00
CA LYS A 564 34.30 3.70 -27.74
C LYS A 564 35.19 3.34 -28.93
N ARG A 565 34.73 3.60 -30.16
CA ARG A 565 35.51 3.43 -31.40
C ARG A 565 36.41 4.63 -31.74
N GLY A 566 36.45 5.67 -30.89
CA GLY A 566 37.29 6.86 -31.08
C GLY A 566 36.66 7.99 -31.89
N PHE A 567 35.37 7.90 -32.26
CA PHE A 567 34.64 8.97 -32.94
C PHE A 567 33.91 9.86 -31.92
N HIS A 568 34.54 10.97 -31.51
CA HIS A 568 33.97 11.91 -30.53
C HIS A 568 33.09 12.99 -31.17
N ASP A 569 31.84 12.66 -31.47
CA ASP A 569 30.90 13.57 -32.13
C ASP A 569 30.23 14.56 -31.15
N GLN A 570 30.81 15.75 -30.93
CA GLN A 570 30.29 16.69 -29.91
C GLN A 570 29.25 17.71 -30.40
N PHE A 571 29.11 17.94 -31.71
CA PHE A 571 28.14 18.86 -32.33
C PHE A 571 27.98 20.23 -31.62
N ASN A 572 29.08 20.91 -31.27
CA ASN A 572 29.09 22.16 -30.49
C ASN A 572 28.35 22.06 -29.13
N GLY A 573 28.51 20.93 -28.43
CA GLY A 573 27.89 20.69 -27.12
C GLY A 573 26.41 20.28 -27.16
N LYS A 574 25.81 20.22 -28.36
CA LYS A 574 24.39 19.85 -28.51
C LYS A 574 24.13 18.41 -28.10
N ARG A 575 25.05 17.50 -28.41
CA ARG A 575 24.94 16.09 -28.03
C ARG A 575 24.75 15.95 -26.52
N ALA A 576 25.65 16.56 -25.75
CA ALA A 576 25.60 16.55 -24.28
C ALA A 576 24.30 17.15 -23.73
N PHE A 577 23.75 18.20 -24.36
CA PHE A 577 22.45 18.76 -23.95
C PHE A 577 21.33 17.73 -24.14
N PHE A 578 21.18 17.16 -25.33
CA PHE A 578 20.11 16.20 -25.62
C PHE A 578 20.26 14.89 -24.84
N GLU A 579 21.47 14.38 -24.69
CA GLU A 579 21.75 13.20 -23.86
C GLU A 579 21.41 13.44 -22.38
N ASN A 580 21.72 14.61 -21.82
CA ASN A 580 21.37 14.91 -20.44
C ASN A 580 19.87 15.14 -20.25
N SER A 581 19.20 15.88 -21.15
CA SER A 581 17.77 16.17 -21.02
C SER A 581 16.89 14.95 -21.32
N ALA A 582 17.02 14.35 -22.51
CA ALA A 582 16.25 13.17 -22.86
C ALA A 582 16.69 11.94 -22.05
N GLY A 583 17.96 11.83 -21.70
CA GLY A 583 18.45 10.74 -20.84
C GLY A 583 17.88 10.79 -19.43
N PHE A 584 17.68 11.99 -18.85
CA PHE A 584 17.00 12.11 -17.56
C PHE A 584 15.55 11.64 -17.62
N PHE A 585 14.80 12.05 -18.64
CA PHE A 585 13.40 11.64 -18.80
C PHE A 585 13.25 10.17 -19.16
N ALA A 586 14.10 9.64 -20.04
CA ALA A 586 14.11 8.22 -20.40
C ALA A 586 14.51 7.33 -19.20
N LEU A 587 15.51 7.73 -18.42
CA LEU A 587 15.85 7.05 -17.16
C LEU A 587 14.67 7.07 -16.19
N GLY A 588 14.01 8.22 -16.05
CA GLY A 588 12.82 8.33 -15.23
C GLY A 588 11.69 7.41 -15.71
N TRP A 589 11.46 7.31 -17.03
CA TRP A 589 10.50 6.37 -17.60
C TRP A 589 10.82 4.93 -17.19
N VAL A 590 12.08 4.51 -17.33
CA VAL A 590 12.54 3.17 -16.91
C VAL A 590 12.26 2.93 -15.42
N LEU A 591 12.63 3.87 -14.56
CA LEU A 591 12.47 3.75 -13.10
C LEU A 591 11.01 3.78 -12.63
N HIS A 592 10.09 4.34 -13.42
CA HIS A 592 8.65 4.32 -13.11
C HIS A 592 7.90 3.20 -13.84
N TYR A 593 8.59 2.41 -14.67
CA TYR A 593 7.95 1.38 -15.49
C TYR A 593 8.45 -0.03 -15.15
N VAL A 594 9.77 -0.22 -15.12
CA VAL A 594 10.38 -1.53 -14.90
C VAL A 594 10.07 -2.15 -13.54
N PRO A 595 10.00 -1.42 -12.41
CA PRO A 595 9.68 -2.03 -11.11
C PRO A 595 8.35 -2.78 -11.10
N PHE A 596 7.36 -2.36 -11.90
CA PHE A 596 6.06 -3.02 -11.96
C PHE A 596 6.09 -4.42 -12.56
N TYR A 597 7.17 -4.82 -13.26
CA TYR A 597 7.35 -6.21 -13.71
C TYR A 597 7.67 -7.18 -12.59
N TYR A 598 8.20 -6.69 -11.47
CA TYR A 598 8.62 -7.48 -10.31
C TYR A 598 7.64 -7.34 -9.13
N MET A 599 6.44 -6.84 -9.39
CA MET A 599 5.41 -6.64 -8.38
C MET A 599 4.27 -7.63 -8.63
N ASP A 600 4.22 -8.68 -7.81
CA ASP A 600 3.20 -9.74 -7.87
C ASP A 600 1.91 -9.33 -7.14
N ARG A 601 1.32 -8.20 -7.57
CA ARG A 601 0.07 -7.66 -7.06
C ARG A 601 -0.86 -7.23 -8.18
N GLN A 602 -2.09 -6.87 -7.83
CA GLN A 602 -3.02 -6.22 -8.75
C GLN A 602 -2.44 -4.91 -9.32
N LEU A 603 -2.45 -4.79 -10.64
CA LEU A 603 -1.97 -3.62 -11.38
C LEU A 603 -2.97 -3.17 -12.44
N PHE A 604 -2.91 -1.88 -12.73
CA PHE A 604 -3.87 -1.15 -13.56
C PHE A 604 -3.14 -0.13 -14.44
N LEU A 605 -3.67 0.20 -15.62
CA LEU A 605 -3.11 1.16 -16.58
C LEU A 605 -2.80 2.53 -15.95
N GLN A 606 -3.55 2.95 -14.92
CA GLN A 606 -3.27 4.19 -14.19
C GLN A 606 -1.88 4.24 -13.54
N HIS A 607 -1.27 3.08 -13.23
CA HIS A 607 0.10 2.99 -12.72
C HIS A 607 1.16 3.45 -13.73
N TYR A 608 0.85 3.38 -15.03
CA TYR A 608 1.75 3.82 -16.10
C TYR A 608 1.74 5.35 -16.31
N MET A 609 0.76 6.09 -15.77
CA MET A 609 0.60 7.53 -16.05
C MET A 609 1.82 8.38 -15.69
N PRO A 610 2.53 8.15 -14.55
CA PRO A 610 3.77 8.86 -14.26
C PRO A 610 4.90 8.56 -15.26
N ALA A 611 5.02 7.30 -15.71
CA ALA A 611 5.99 6.93 -16.74
C ALA A 611 5.62 7.58 -18.09
N LEU A 612 4.36 7.51 -18.50
CA LEU A 612 3.86 8.17 -19.71
C LEU A 612 4.22 9.66 -19.74
N TYR A 613 4.05 10.37 -18.63
CA TYR A 613 4.42 11.78 -18.53
C TYR A 613 5.89 12.01 -18.93
N LEU A 614 6.81 11.17 -18.43
CA LEU A 614 8.24 11.23 -18.75
C LEU A 614 8.53 10.83 -20.21
N ALA A 615 7.76 9.89 -20.77
CA ALA A 615 7.84 9.56 -22.20
C ALA A 615 7.44 10.75 -23.09
N VAL A 616 6.37 11.47 -22.74
CA VAL A 616 5.93 12.67 -23.47
C VAL A 616 6.97 13.80 -23.40
N LEU A 617 7.62 13.98 -22.25
CA LEU A 617 8.74 14.92 -22.13
C LEU A 617 9.92 14.52 -23.03
N THR A 618 10.23 13.22 -23.11
CA THR A 618 11.25 12.68 -24.01
C THR A 618 10.92 12.95 -25.47
N LEU A 619 9.65 12.76 -25.88
CA LEU A 619 9.15 13.11 -27.20
C LEU A 619 9.32 14.60 -27.51
N GLY A 620 8.98 15.48 -26.55
CA GLY A 620 9.16 16.92 -26.70
C GLY A 620 10.61 17.32 -26.98
N VAL A 621 11.56 16.71 -26.27
CA VAL A 621 13.00 16.90 -26.49
C VAL A 621 13.43 16.36 -27.86
N GLY A 622 12.91 15.20 -28.27
CA GLY A 622 13.16 14.61 -29.58
C GLY A 622 12.67 15.48 -30.74
N ILE A 623 11.48 16.08 -30.62
CA ILE A 623 10.94 17.02 -31.62
C ILE A 623 11.81 18.29 -31.70
N ASP A 624 12.26 18.86 -30.58
CA ASP A 624 13.18 20.02 -30.61
C ASP A 624 14.50 19.68 -31.31
N LEU A 625 15.02 18.46 -31.12
CA LEU A 625 16.22 17.99 -31.81
C LEU A 625 16.01 17.91 -33.33
N ILE A 626 14.94 17.25 -33.78
CA ILE A 626 14.62 17.06 -35.21
C ILE A 626 14.47 18.42 -35.90
N PHE A 627 13.68 19.31 -35.31
CA PHE A 627 13.36 20.60 -35.92
C PHE A 627 14.37 21.70 -35.59
N LYS A 628 15.50 21.41 -34.92
CA LYS A 628 16.40 22.46 -34.45
C LYS A 628 16.90 23.37 -35.55
N ARG A 629 17.30 22.78 -36.68
CA ARG A 629 17.83 23.48 -37.88
C ARG A 629 16.75 23.92 -38.88
N SER A 630 15.50 23.51 -38.68
CA SER A 630 14.40 23.83 -39.60
C SER A 630 13.99 25.31 -39.51
N PRO A 631 13.52 25.92 -40.61
CA PRO A 631 13.02 27.30 -40.59
C PRO A 631 11.75 27.39 -39.73
N ARG A 632 11.50 28.57 -39.14
CA ARG A 632 10.37 28.80 -38.21
C ARG A 632 9.03 28.38 -38.80
N ILE A 633 8.80 28.61 -40.09
CA ILE A 633 7.56 28.23 -40.78
C ILE A 633 7.32 26.72 -40.76
N VAL A 634 8.36 25.91 -40.96
CA VAL A 634 8.24 24.43 -40.94
C VAL A 634 7.91 23.96 -39.53
N LYS A 635 8.54 24.55 -38.50
CA LYS A 635 8.23 24.21 -37.10
C LYS A 635 6.78 24.54 -36.74
N LEU A 636 6.30 25.71 -37.19
CA LEU A 636 4.94 26.15 -36.94
C LEU A 636 3.92 25.27 -37.66
N VAL A 637 4.14 24.98 -38.95
CA VAL A 637 3.28 24.09 -39.73
C VAL A 637 3.22 22.69 -39.10
N PHE A 638 4.36 22.12 -38.73
CA PHE A 638 4.39 20.84 -38.02
C PHE A 638 3.62 20.90 -36.69
N ALA A 639 3.86 21.92 -35.86
CA ALA A 639 3.17 22.07 -34.58
C ALA A 639 1.65 22.21 -34.73
N VAL A 640 1.19 22.95 -35.74
CA VAL A 640 -0.25 23.11 -36.03
C VAL A 640 -0.86 21.79 -36.49
N ILE A 641 -0.21 21.08 -37.42
CA ILE A 641 -0.70 19.78 -37.92
C ILE A 641 -0.73 18.74 -36.80
N ALA A 642 0.37 18.60 -36.05
CA ALA A 642 0.46 17.67 -34.93
C ALA A 642 -0.59 17.96 -33.85
N SER A 643 -0.78 19.24 -33.50
CA SER A 643 -1.81 19.65 -32.54
C SER A 643 -3.22 19.35 -33.07
N ALA A 644 -3.48 19.62 -34.36
CA ALA A 644 -4.77 19.31 -34.98
C ALA A 644 -5.06 17.81 -34.97
N CYS A 645 -4.07 16.96 -35.25
CA CYS A 645 -4.21 15.50 -35.16
C CYS A 645 -4.48 15.06 -33.70
N ILE A 646 -3.73 15.56 -32.73
CA ILE A 646 -3.94 15.21 -31.30
C ILE A 646 -5.34 15.62 -30.84
N VAL A 647 -5.77 16.84 -31.18
CA VAL A 647 -7.11 17.36 -30.83
C VAL A 647 -8.20 16.58 -31.55
N TYR A 648 -8.00 16.19 -32.81
CA TYR A 648 -8.95 15.35 -33.53
C TYR A 648 -9.08 13.97 -32.88
N THR A 649 -7.96 13.31 -32.56
CA THR A 649 -7.98 12.03 -31.84
C THR A 649 -8.67 12.19 -30.48
N TYR A 650 -8.41 13.27 -29.74
CA TYR A 650 -9.09 13.56 -28.48
C TYR A 650 -10.60 13.74 -28.66
N TYR A 651 -11.03 14.42 -29.73
CA TYR A 651 -12.45 14.62 -30.03
C TYR A 651 -13.15 13.30 -30.35
N VAL A 652 -12.50 12.38 -31.07
CA VAL A 652 -13.05 11.04 -31.36
C VAL A 652 -13.30 10.25 -30.07
N TYR A 653 -12.36 10.28 -29.12
CA TYR A 653 -12.48 9.57 -27.84
C TYR A 653 -13.05 10.42 -26.69
N SER A 654 -13.58 11.62 -26.97
CA SER A 654 -14.18 12.43 -25.91
C SER A 654 -15.41 11.80 -25.26
N PRO A 655 -16.26 11.03 -25.96
CA PRO A 655 -17.42 10.39 -25.34
C PRO A 655 -17.06 9.49 -24.16
N ILE A 656 -16.04 8.65 -24.30
CA ILE A 656 -15.55 7.78 -23.21
C ILE A 656 -14.77 8.53 -22.12
N THR A 657 -14.38 9.79 -22.34
CA THR A 657 -13.69 10.60 -21.32
C THR A 657 -14.69 11.33 -20.42
N TYR A 658 -15.79 11.81 -20.99
CA TYR A 658 -16.79 12.63 -20.29
C TYR A 658 -18.11 11.88 -20.01
N GLY A 659 -18.21 10.59 -20.35
CA GLY A 659 -19.43 9.82 -20.22
C GLY A 659 -20.56 10.33 -21.12
N GLU A 660 -20.25 10.81 -22.32
CA GLU A 660 -21.24 11.30 -23.29
C GLU A 660 -21.75 10.15 -24.17
N PRO A 661 -22.98 10.24 -24.71
CA PRO A 661 -23.48 9.28 -25.69
C PRO A 661 -22.56 9.22 -26.92
N TRP A 662 -22.39 8.02 -27.47
CA TRP A 662 -21.64 7.77 -28.71
C TRP A 662 -22.54 7.05 -29.72
N SER A 663 -22.23 7.11 -31.01
CA SER A 663 -22.92 6.29 -32.01
C SER A 663 -22.20 4.95 -32.14
N VAL A 664 -22.97 3.86 -32.30
CA VAL A 664 -22.41 2.50 -32.48
C VAL A 664 -21.39 2.47 -33.62
N ALA A 665 -21.77 2.98 -34.80
CA ALA A 665 -20.87 3.06 -35.96
C ALA A 665 -19.63 3.96 -35.70
N GLY A 666 -19.78 5.01 -34.89
CA GLY A 666 -18.66 5.88 -34.50
C GLY A 666 -17.69 5.19 -33.55
N CYS A 667 -18.20 4.41 -32.60
CA CYS A 667 -17.42 3.59 -31.67
C CYS A 667 -16.67 2.47 -32.41
N GLU A 668 -17.36 1.74 -33.29
CA GLU A 668 -16.76 0.69 -34.11
C GLU A 668 -15.63 1.24 -34.99
N GLN A 669 -15.87 2.40 -35.64
CA GLN A 669 -14.84 3.06 -36.44
C GLN A 669 -13.65 3.57 -35.61
N ALA A 670 -13.87 3.91 -34.34
CA ALA A 670 -12.83 4.37 -33.43
C ALA A 670 -12.05 3.23 -32.75
N THR A 671 -12.48 1.98 -32.92
CA THR A 671 -11.79 0.81 -32.37
C THR A 671 -10.56 0.51 -33.23
N LEU A 672 -9.36 0.82 -32.73
CA LEU A 672 -8.10 0.64 -33.47
C LEU A 672 -7.43 -0.71 -33.22
N LEU A 673 -7.68 -1.31 -32.06
CA LEU A 673 -7.17 -2.62 -31.67
C LEU A 673 -8.34 -3.50 -31.27
N ASP A 674 -8.36 -4.75 -31.72
CA ASP A 674 -9.42 -5.71 -31.36
C ASP A 674 -9.48 -5.99 -29.85
N SER A 675 -8.37 -5.73 -29.14
CA SER A 675 -8.29 -5.85 -27.68
C SER A 675 -8.90 -4.66 -26.91
N TRP A 676 -9.33 -3.60 -27.61
CA TRP A 676 -10.08 -2.51 -26.99
C TRP A 676 -11.54 -2.92 -26.88
N ASP A 677 -11.89 -3.51 -25.75
CA ASP A 677 -13.28 -3.74 -25.40
C ASP A 677 -13.98 -2.42 -25.07
N LEU A 678 -14.39 -1.70 -26.11
CA LEU A 678 -15.18 -0.47 -26.01
C LEU A 678 -16.69 -0.76 -25.90
N ASN A 679 -17.10 -2.04 -25.89
CA ASN A 679 -18.50 -2.48 -25.85
C ASN A 679 -19.44 -1.58 -26.70
N CYS A 680 -19.17 -1.47 -28.00
CA CYS A 680 -19.86 -0.50 -28.85
C CYS A 680 -21.38 -0.72 -28.96
N ALA A 681 -21.85 -1.95 -28.73
CA ALA A 681 -23.26 -2.30 -28.69
C ALA A 681 -24.01 -1.56 -27.56
N HIS A 682 -23.32 -1.23 -26.47
CA HIS A 682 -23.85 -0.51 -25.31
C HIS A 682 -24.37 0.89 -25.64
N TYR A 683 -23.91 1.48 -26.75
CA TYR A 683 -24.36 2.78 -27.22
C TYR A 683 -25.63 2.75 -28.07
N ASN A 684 -26.20 1.56 -28.31
CA ASN A 684 -27.41 1.43 -29.11
C ASN A 684 -28.65 1.81 -28.29
N ALA A 685 -29.12 3.05 -28.44
CA ALA A 685 -30.34 3.52 -27.77
C ALA A 685 -31.62 2.76 -28.22
N ASP A 686 -31.58 2.11 -29.39
CA ASP A 686 -32.70 1.37 -29.99
C ASP A 686 -32.67 -0.14 -29.69
N ALA A 687 -31.64 -0.64 -29.02
CA ALA A 687 -31.58 -2.05 -28.61
C ALA A 687 -32.62 -2.32 -27.51
N PRO A 688 -33.38 -3.44 -27.59
CA PRO A 688 -34.27 -3.85 -26.50
C PRO A 688 -33.44 -4.03 -25.23
N ARG A 689 -33.86 -3.39 -24.15
CA ARG A 689 -33.20 -3.48 -22.85
C ARG A 689 -33.89 -4.55 -22.03
N ARG A 690 -33.12 -5.44 -21.43
CA ARG A 690 -33.66 -6.35 -20.42
C ARG A 690 -33.83 -5.57 -19.12
N VAL A 691 -35.07 -5.43 -18.67
CA VAL A 691 -35.37 -4.85 -17.36
C VAL A 691 -35.74 -6.00 -16.45
N THR A 692 -35.00 -6.15 -15.35
CA THR A 692 -35.34 -7.07 -14.27
C THR A 692 -36.39 -6.41 -13.41
N LEU A 693 -37.65 -6.84 -13.53
CA LEU A 693 -38.73 -6.37 -12.66
C LEU A 693 -38.69 -7.20 -11.37
N ASN A 694 -38.29 -6.58 -10.27
CA ASN A 694 -38.45 -7.20 -8.94
C ASN A 694 -39.93 -7.17 -8.59
N LYS A 695 -40.54 -8.33 -8.30
CA LYS A 695 -41.86 -8.37 -7.68
C LYS A 695 -41.80 -7.61 -6.36
N SER A 696 -42.69 -6.64 -6.17
CA SER A 696 -43.07 -6.18 -4.84
C SER A 696 -43.67 -7.37 -4.09
N ASN A 697 -43.05 -7.73 -2.96
CA ASN A 697 -43.48 -8.86 -2.13
C ASN A 697 -44.91 -8.62 -1.61
N GLU A 698 -45.90 -9.36 -2.13
CA GLU A 698 -47.15 -9.64 -1.41
C GLU A 698 -46.93 -10.82 -0.45
N PRO A 699 -47.47 -10.78 0.78
CA PRO A 699 -47.32 -11.88 1.72
C PRO A 699 -48.30 -13.00 1.37
N ASN A 700 -47.76 -14.19 1.08
CA ASN A 700 -48.42 -15.52 1.00
C ASN A 700 -48.61 -16.19 -0.37
N ILE A 701 -47.56 -16.29 -1.20
CA ILE A 701 -47.44 -17.40 -2.16
C ILE A 701 -45.99 -17.93 -2.18
N MET A 702 -45.80 -19.18 -1.77
CA MET A 702 -44.52 -19.90 -1.89
C MET A 702 -44.17 -20.20 -3.36
N ASN A 703 -42.88 -20.03 -3.69
CA ASN A 703 -42.16 -20.47 -4.89
C ASN A 703 -42.52 -19.86 -6.25
N ILE A 704 -41.75 -18.83 -6.65
CA ILE A 704 -41.24 -18.68 -8.03
C ILE A 704 -39.78 -18.19 -7.93
N ASP A 705 -38.83 -19.13 -7.93
CA ASP A 705 -37.39 -18.86 -8.07
C ASP A 705 -37.10 -18.54 -9.56
N GLN A 706 -37.32 -17.29 -9.99
CA GLN A 706 -36.60 -16.64 -11.10
C GLN A 706 -37.13 -15.21 -11.35
N PRO A 707 -36.27 -14.19 -11.50
CA PRO A 707 -36.69 -12.91 -12.06
C PRO A 707 -37.18 -13.13 -13.49
N ILE A 708 -38.39 -12.67 -13.81
CA ILE A 708 -38.89 -12.72 -15.18
C ILE A 708 -38.27 -11.54 -15.94
N GLU A 709 -37.33 -11.84 -16.84
CA GLU A 709 -36.70 -10.85 -17.71
C GLU A 709 -37.65 -10.47 -18.84
N GLN A 710 -38.00 -9.17 -18.96
CA GLN A 710 -38.80 -8.68 -20.08
C GLN A 710 -38.05 -7.60 -20.87
N GLU A 711 -38.13 -7.67 -22.20
CA GLU A 711 -37.51 -6.69 -23.09
C GLU A 711 -38.38 -5.43 -23.21
N VAL A 712 -37.74 -4.29 -22.98
CA VAL A 712 -38.38 -2.99 -22.89
C VAL A 712 -37.63 -1.98 -23.76
N ARG A 713 -38.39 -1.10 -24.41
CA ARG A 713 -37.86 0.03 -25.20
C ARG A 713 -38.36 1.36 -24.63
N LEU A 714 -37.45 2.32 -24.48
CA LEU A 714 -37.77 3.68 -24.05
C LEU A 714 -37.98 4.58 -25.27
N GLU A 715 -39.12 5.25 -25.34
CA GLU A 715 -39.40 6.23 -26.40
C GLU A 715 -38.89 7.63 -26.05
N SER A 716 -38.65 8.45 -27.07
CA SER A 716 -38.11 9.82 -26.96
C SER A 716 -38.96 10.78 -26.11
N GLU A 717 -40.21 10.42 -25.80
CA GLU A 717 -41.13 11.21 -24.96
C GLU A 717 -41.18 10.73 -23.49
N GLY A 718 -40.31 9.79 -23.10
CA GLY A 718 -40.21 9.31 -21.72
C GLY A 718 -41.19 8.17 -21.37
N GLY A 719 -41.78 7.51 -22.37
CA GLY A 719 -42.66 6.36 -22.19
C GLY A 719 -41.92 5.02 -22.29
N ILE A 720 -42.33 4.06 -21.46
CA ILE A 720 -41.90 2.66 -21.50
C ILE A 720 -42.81 1.90 -22.48
N VAL A 721 -42.23 1.20 -23.45
CA VAL A 721 -42.95 0.35 -24.40
C VAL A 721 -42.45 -1.08 -24.29
N TYR A 722 -43.37 -2.00 -24.05
CA TYR A 722 -43.10 -3.44 -24.00
C TYR A 722 -42.94 -3.98 -25.42
N VAL A 723 -41.91 -4.80 -25.62
CA VAL A 723 -41.64 -5.43 -26.91
C VAL A 723 -41.55 -6.94 -26.77
N ASP A 724 -41.99 -7.67 -27.80
CA ASP A 724 -41.80 -9.12 -27.88
C ASP A 724 -40.35 -9.47 -28.28
N GLY A 725 -40.00 -10.76 -28.25
CA GLY A 725 -38.67 -11.24 -28.66
C GLY A 725 -38.32 -11.04 -30.14
N GLU A 726 -39.24 -10.49 -30.94
CA GLU A 726 -39.03 -10.07 -32.33
C GLU A 726 -38.95 -8.53 -32.48
N GLY A 727 -39.08 -7.77 -31.38
CA GLY A 727 -38.99 -6.31 -31.34
C GLY A 727 -40.28 -5.57 -31.71
N ASN A 728 -41.42 -6.25 -31.79
CA ASN A 728 -42.71 -5.64 -32.07
C ASN A 728 -43.35 -5.08 -30.79
N ARG A 729 -44.07 -3.96 -30.91
CA ARG A 729 -44.77 -3.34 -29.76
C ARG A 729 -45.93 -4.20 -29.28
N ILE A 730 -45.97 -4.44 -27.98
CA ILE A 730 -47.10 -5.08 -27.30
C ILE A 730 -48.05 -3.98 -26.82
N PRO A 731 -49.35 -4.00 -27.19
CA PRO A 731 -50.35 -3.10 -26.63
C PRO A 731 -50.46 -3.26 -25.11
N LEU A 732 -50.63 -2.17 -24.35
CA LEU A 732 -50.69 -2.22 -22.88
C LEU A 732 -51.81 -3.13 -22.33
N GLU A 733 -52.89 -3.31 -23.10
CA GLU A 733 -54.03 -4.18 -22.78
C GLU A 733 -53.70 -5.68 -22.90
N ASP A 734 -52.64 -6.02 -23.66
CA ASP A 734 -52.14 -7.37 -23.88
C ASP A 734 -50.91 -7.69 -23.00
N VAL A 735 -50.44 -6.72 -22.21
CA VAL A 735 -49.40 -6.93 -21.20
C VAL A 735 -50.05 -7.61 -19.99
N PRO A 736 -49.57 -8.78 -19.54
CA PRO A 736 -50.16 -9.46 -18.39
C PRO A 736 -50.20 -8.55 -17.14
N GLU A 737 -51.30 -8.57 -16.39
CA GLU A 737 -51.55 -7.68 -15.23
C GLU A 737 -50.44 -7.74 -14.16
N GLU A 738 -49.70 -8.84 -14.10
CA GLU A 738 -48.54 -9.06 -13.21
C GLU A 738 -47.31 -8.16 -13.50
N TYR A 739 -47.31 -7.42 -14.62
CA TYR A 739 -46.23 -6.49 -15.01
C TYR A 739 -46.61 -5.00 -14.90
N LEU A 740 -47.79 -4.68 -14.36
CA LEU A 740 -48.25 -3.30 -14.17
C LEU A 740 -48.05 -2.88 -12.70
N VAL A 741 -47.18 -1.88 -12.46
CA VAL A 741 -46.91 -1.35 -11.11
C VAL A 741 -48.13 -0.55 -10.63
N HIS A 742 -48.69 -0.94 -9.49
CA HIS A 742 -49.68 -0.15 -8.74
C HIS A 742 -48.98 0.58 -7.60
N ASP A 743 -49.12 1.92 -7.57
CA ASP A 743 -48.69 2.75 -6.44
C ASP A 743 -49.69 2.58 -5.29
N ASP A 744 -49.33 1.84 -4.24
CA ASP A 744 -50.02 1.88 -2.95
C ASP A 744 -49.01 1.96 -1.80
N ASP A 745 -48.93 3.14 -1.19
CA ASP A 745 -48.27 3.45 0.08
C ASP A 745 -49.16 2.99 1.27
N GLU A 746 -48.59 2.31 2.28
CA GLU A 746 -48.80 2.50 3.74
C GLU A 746 -48.36 1.26 4.57
N GLU A 747 -47.53 1.53 5.61
CA GLU A 747 -47.36 0.82 6.90
C GLU A 747 -47.09 -0.72 6.94
N ASP A 748 -45.88 -1.13 7.36
CA ASP A 748 -45.62 -1.71 8.70
C ASP A 748 -44.23 -2.38 8.84
N GLU A 749 -43.69 -2.27 10.06
CA GLU A 749 -42.42 -2.78 10.58
C GLU A 749 -42.44 -4.30 10.88
N ASP A 750 -41.23 -4.88 10.94
CA ASP A 750 -40.82 -6.13 11.61
C ASP A 750 -41.23 -7.51 11.01
N ILE A 751 -40.23 -8.32 10.61
CA ILE A 751 -39.97 -9.74 11.01
C ILE A 751 -39.05 -10.50 10.01
N GLU A 752 -37.95 -11.02 10.58
CA GLU A 752 -37.13 -12.22 10.26
C GLU A 752 -36.39 -12.39 8.91
N GLN A 753 -35.07 -12.13 9.00
CA GLN A 753 -34.01 -12.79 8.23
C GLN A 753 -33.70 -14.18 8.83
N SER A 754 -34.33 -15.24 8.31
CA SER A 754 -33.81 -16.60 8.39
C SER A 754 -34.47 -17.42 7.29
N ASP A 755 -33.81 -17.54 6.13
CA ASP A 755 -33.94 -18.63 5.14
C ASP A 755 -33.37 -18.19 3.79
N MET A 756 -32.04 -18.05 3.69
CA MET A 756 -31.36 -18.05 2.38
C MET A 756 -29.85 -18.36 2.51
N LYS A 757 -29.52 -19.54 3.06
CA LYS A 757 -28.20 -20.17 2.95
C LYS A 757 -28.33 -21.69 2.95
N GLN A 758 -29.19 -22.20 2.08
CA GLN A 758 -29.29 -23.65 1.83
C GLN A 758 -29.77 -23.90 0.39
N LYS A 759 -28.97 -23.50 -0.61
CA LYS A 759 -29.17 -23.84 -2.03
C LYS A 759 -28.01 -23.41 -2.95
N VAL A 760 -26.75 -23.74 -2.60
CA VAL A 760 -25.62 -23.68 -3.55
C VAL A 760 -24.63 -24.83 -3.28
N GLU A 761 -25.15 -26.03 -3.06
CA GLU A 761 -24.37 -27.28 -3.10
C GLU A 761 -25.20 -28.35 -3.80
N GLU A 762 -25.49 -28.16 -5.08
CA GLU A 762 -25.98 -29.24 -5.95
C GLU A 762 -25.89 -28.85 -7.43
N TYR A 763 -24.70 -28.56 -7.96
CA TYR A 763 -24.43 -28.60 -9.41
C TYR A 763 -22.92 -28.68 -9.63
N ASP A 764 -22.35 -29.89 -9.54
CA ASP A 764 -21.08 -30.25 -10.18
C ASP A 764 -20.95 -31.78 -10.14
N ASP A 765 -21.80 -32.47 -10.89
CA ASP A 765 -21.62 -33.88 -11.26
C ASP A 765 -22.54 -34.18 -12.45
N GLU A 766 -22.03 -33.96 -13.66
CA GLU A 766 -22.36 -34.69 -14.90
C GLU A 766 -21.75 -33.94 -16.08
N ASP A 767 -20.61 -34.43 -16.59
CA ASP A 767 -20.37 -34.59 -18.03
C ASP A 767 -18.97 -35.18 -18.27
N LYS A 768 -18.96 -36.50 -18.46
CA LYS A 768 -17.89 -37.29 -19.06
C LYS A 768 -18.45 -38.01 -20.28
N ASP A 769 -17.82 -37.81 -21.43
CA ASP A 769 -17.37 -38.85 -22.39
C ASP A 769 -17.43 -38.40 -23.88
N GLU A 770 -16.34 -38.75 -24.60
CA GLU A 770 -16.11 -38.83 -26.08
C GLU A 770 -15.94 -37.51 -26.87
N ASP A 771 -14.99 -37.29 -27.80
CA ASP A 771 -13.79 -37.92 -28.40
C ASP A 771 -13.17 -36.81 -29.30
N GLU A 772 -11.85 -36.49 -29.30
CA GLU A 772 -10.73 -36.97 -30.14
C GLU A 772 -9.99 -35.78 -30.84
N ASP A 773 -8.66 -35.77 -30.68
CA ASP A 773 -7.55 -35.29 -31.54
C ASP A 773 -7.39 -33.81 -31.99
N GLU A 774 -6.36 -33.11 -31.45
CA GLU A 774 -5.11 -32.70 -32.15
C GLU A 774 -4.21 -31.77 -31.27
N GLU A 775 -2.92 -31.75 -31.60
CA GLU A 775 -1.73 -31.35 -30.81
C GLU A 775 -1.53 -29.83 -30.55
N GLU A 776 -1.00 -29.44 -29.37
CA GLU A 776 0.19 -28.56 -29.16
C GLU A 776 0.25 -27.93 -27.74
N ASP A 777 1.41 -28.12 -27.09
CA ASP A 777 2.05 -27.33 -26.02
C ASP A 777 1.29 -26.99 -24.71
N GLY A 778 1.49 -27.84 -23.69
CA GLY A 778 1.16 -27.54 -22.30
C GLY A 778 2.07 -26.45 -21.68
N PRO A 779 1.57 -25.74 -20.64
CA PRO A 779 2.34 -24.70 -19.96
C PRO A 779 3.46 -25.32 -19.13
N THR A 780 4.68 -24.84 -19.35
CA THR A 780 5.89 -25.14 -18.57
C THR A 780 5.65 -25.01 -17.06
N GLU A 781 5.85 -26.12 -16.34
CA GLU A 781 5.94 -26.18 -14.88
C GLU A 781 7.05 -25.25 -14.34
N ALA A 782 6.79 -24.66 -13.17
CA ALA A 782 7.76 -23.88 -12.42
C ALA A 782 8.91 -24.78 -11.90
N PRO A 783 10.16 -24.30 -11.87
CA PRO A 783 11.27 -25.10 -11.37
C PRO A 783 11.13 -25.33 -9.85
N VAL A 784 11.11 -26.61 -9.47
CA VAL A 784 11.29 -27.07 -8.10
C VAL A 784 12.70 -26.70 -7.65
N PHE A 785 12.82 -25.85 -6.63
CA PHE A 785 14.09 -25.65 -5.92
C PHE A 785 14.38 -26.90 -5.10
N ALA A 786 15.35 -27.70 -5.54
CA ALA A 786 15.91 -28.77 -4.73
C ALA A 786 16.81 -28.15 -3.65
N ASP A 787 16.61 -28.55 -2.39
CA ASP A 787 17.54 -28.23 -1.30
C ASP A 787 18.95 -28.75 -1.64
N PRO A 788 20.02 -28.03 -1.26
CA PRO A 788 21.38 -28.48 -1.53
C PRO A 788 21.69 -29.78 -0.77
N GLU A 789 22.21 -30.79 -1.48
CA GLU A 789 22.72 -32.02 -0.89
C GLU A 789 23.91 -31.72 0.06
N PRO A 790 24.05 -32.44 1.20
CA PRO A 790 25.18 -32.25 2.10
C PRO A 790 26.51 -32.67 1.46
N GLU A 791 27.52 -31.81 1.54
CA GLU A 791 28.88 -32.15 1.12
C GLU A 791 29.56 -33.06 2.16
N PHE A 792 29.97 -34.25 1.71
CA PHE A 792 30.80 -35.18 2.50
C PHE A 792 32.28 -34.95 2.20
N ILE A 793 33.07 -34.58 3.20
CA ILE A 793 34.54 -34.63 3.14
C ILE A 793 34.99 -35.78 4.05
N ASP A 794 35.69 -36.78 3.48
CA ASP A 794 36.20 -37.97 4.19
C ASP A 794 35.15 -38.76 5.01
N GLY A 795 33.91 -38.83 4.52
CA GLY A 795 32.88 -39.71 5.06
C GLY A 795 32.28 -39.27 6.40
N LYS A 796 32.36 -37.98 6.74
CA LYS A 796 31.58 -37.36 7.83
C LYS A 796 30.86 -36.11 7.33
N GLU A 797 29.59 -35.97 7.73
CA GLU A 797 28.82 -34.74 7.56
C GLU A 797 29.41 -33.61 8.40
N VAL A 798 29.56 -32.43 7.79
CA VAL A 798 29.98 -31.20 8.46
C VAL A 798 28.78 -30.26 8.51
N TYR A 799 28.26 -29.99 9.70
CA TYR A 799 27.27 -28.93 9.92
C TYR A 799 28.00 -27.59 10.01
N GLY A 800 27.56 -26.60 9.23
CA GLY A 800 27.97 -25.21 9.40
C GLY A 800 27.21 -24.60 10.58
N ASP A 801 27.94 -24.07 11.56
CA ASP A 801 27.37 -23.27 12.65
C ASP A 801 27.04 -21.87 12.11
N ASP A 802 25.75 -21.52 12.08
CA ASP A 802 25.27 -20.16 11.85
C ASP A 802 25.18 -19.43 13.21
N GLU A 803 26.27 -18.77 13.62
CA GLU A 803 26.25 -17.69 14.61
C GLU A 803 26.64 -16.38 13.90
N ASP A 804 25.66 -15.53 13.60
CA ASP A 804 25.90 -14.14 13.17
C ASP A 804 25.14 -13.17 14.09
N GLU A 805 25.87 -12.65 15.09
CA GLU A 805 25.60 -11.38 15.77
C GLU A 805 26.14 -10.22 14.91
N ASP A 806 25.29 -9.23 14.61
CA ASP A 806 25.65 -8.01 13.91
C ASP A 806 26.52 -7.05 14.77
N GLU A 807 27.85 -7.09 14.60
CA GLU A 807 28.76 -6.01 15.04
C GLU A 807 29.15 -5.09 13.86
N TYR A 808 28.95 -3.77 14.04
CA TYR A 808 29.23 -2.72 13.04
C TYR A 808 30.71 -2.62 12.63
N PRO A 809 31.04 -2.24 11.37
CA PRO A 809 32.41 -2.26 10.87
C PRO A 809 33.23 -1.01 11.27
N LYS A 810 34.42 -1.24 11.83
CA LYS A 810 35.49 -0.23 11.94
C LYS A 810 36.39 -0.26 10.70
N THR A 811 36.76 0.93 10.25
CA THR A 811 37.39 1.23 8.97
C THR A 811 38.89 0.89 8.87
N ILE A 812 39.26 0.46 7.67
CA ILE A 812 40.57 0.52 6.98
C ILE A 812 41.48 1.66 7.47
N TYR A 813 42.66 1.33 8.03
CA TYR A 813 44.00 1.85 7.69
C TYR A 813 45.08 1.15 8.54
N GLY A 814 46.06 0.50 7.88
CA GLY A 814 47.48 0.56 8.29
C GLY A 814 48.07 -0.58 9.13
N VAL A 815 48.55 -1.60 8.43
CA VAL A 815 49.82 -2.37 8.60
C VAL A 815 50.75 -1.98 9.79
N ASP A 816 51.10 -2.96 10.63
CA ASP A 816 52.50 -3.45 10.81
C ASP A 816 52.51 -4.86 11.46
N PRO A 817 53.28 -5.84 10.94
CA PRO A 817 53.53 -7.12 11.58
C PRO A 817 54.82 -7.08 12.43
N GLU A 818 54.87 -7.91 13.48
CA GLU A 818 56.02 -8.13 14.38
C GLU A 818 56.27 -7.06 15.45
N ALA A 819 55.79 -7.35 16.67
CA ALA A 819 56.51 -7.03 17.91
C ALA A 819 56.08 -8.05 18.97
N ASP A 820 56.98 -9.01 19.22
CA ASP A 820 56.94 -9.96 20.32
C ASP A 820 57.14 -9.28 21.70
N GLU A 821 56.92 -10.11 22.74
CA GLU A 821 57.47 -10.06 24.10
C GLU A 821 56.71 -9.27 25.18
N ASP A 822 56.12 -10.07 26.08
CA ASP A 822 56.27 -10.02 27.54
C ASP A 822 56.19 -8.67 28.26
N GLU A 823 55.18 -8.49 29.12
CA GLU A 823 55.39 -8.09 30.53
C GLU A 823 54.08 -8.11 31.35
N GLU A 824 54.18 -8.74 32.52
CA GLU A 824 53.18 -8.81 33.59
C GLU A 824 53.26 -7.55 34.51
N PRO A 825 52.43 -7.41 35.57
CA PRO A 825 51.57 -6.25 35.81
C PRO A 825 52.16 -5.18 36.76
N ASP A 826 51.76 -3.91 36.61
CA ASP A 826 52.03 -2.87 37.62
C ASP A 826 50.81 -2.68 38.56
N PRO A 827 51.00 -2.78 39.89
CA PRO A 827 49.96 -2.63 40.89
C PRO A 827 49.91 -1.19 41.45
N PHE A 828 48.76 -0.86 42.04
CA PHE A 828 48.45 0.25 42.96
C PHE A 828 47.55 1.39 42.44
N PRO A 829 46.71 1.93 43.34
CA PRO A 829 45.38 2.44 43.03
C PRO A 829 45.31 3.97 43.15
N LEU A 830 44.31 4.58 42.52
CA LEU A 830 43.93 5.96 42.86
C LEU A 830 42.43 6.05 43.15
N LYS A 831 42.15 6.41 44.41
CA LYS A 831 40.84 6.71 44.98
C LYS A 831 40.26 8.02 44.45
N VAL A 832 38.95 7.96 44.17
CA VAL A 832 37.85 8.88 44.49
C VAL A 832 38.08 10.39 44.33
N ARG A 833 37.23 11.01 43.50
CA ARG A 833 36.72 12.35 43.74
C ARG A 833 35.21 12.39 43.61
N ASP A 834 34.58 12.74 44.72
CA ASP A 834 33.14 12.94 44.92
C ASP A 834 32.62 14.27 44.33
N ILE A 835 31.42 14.19 43.73
CA ILE A 835 30.25 15.12 43.87
C ILE A 835 30.35 16.49 43.13
N PRO A 836 29.27 17.07 42.53
CA PRO A 836 27.86 17.00 42.96
C PRO A 836 26.73 16.80 41.92
N ASN A 837 25.59 16.42 42.49
CA ASN A 837 24.22 16.58 42.00
C ASN A 837 23.82 18.03 41.67
N THR A 838 23.07 18.20 40.58
CA THR A 838 22.04 19.25 40.35
C THR A 838 20.98 18.60 39.45
N ILE A 839 19.80 18.19 39.90
CA ILE A 839 18.57 18.97 40.23
C ILE A 839 18.16 19.98 39.14
N HIS A 840 17.12 19.58 38.41
CA HIS A 840 16.00 20.29 37.73
C HIS A 840 16.23 21.62 36.98
N VAL A 841 15.85 21.64 35.69
CA VAL A 841 14.63 22.31 35.15
C VAL A 841 14.10 21.47 33.99
#